data_AF-A0A1Y2EGW9-F1
#
_entry.id   AF-A0A1Y2EGW9-F1
#
_cell.length_a   1.000
_cell.length_b   1.000
_cell.length_c   1.000
_cell.angle_alpha   90.00
_cell.angle_beta   90.00
_cell.angle_gamma   90.00
#
_symmetry.space_group_name_H-M   'P 1'
#
loop_
_entity.id
_entity.type
_entity.pdbx_description
1 polymer ?
#
loop_
_entity_poly.entity_id
_entity_poly.type
_entity_poly.pdbx_seq_one_letter_code
_entity_poly.pdbx_strand_id
1 'polypeptide(L)'
;MYSSENIKAKGYIINAVQINSGNINKKIYGGSLIASVEGYSSLYIENFYGNELNAGNGVGAFNLDYHSSIELKNIELNGVSGSSSGGLLLTSKNEEKDSFFKVYNGTFTDFYQYSKEISSSSFIMTSNNINIILENFIYTKGGNTIEIKNSIIENYYSLYPTNFITCESFNDRDKSFIKINNGNAIINDSMFSDFYTCYFSSYCILELKTSFKELIFDIGLNANININNSILTFIYTDSIFKARSTSLITINNSDISNHFVSESIIYINKNLYFDGHYIINNCNFTENFGYYGTILNIQSIDSSGSSVEFNNSKFSRNYSLFNGGVLYSKVKSAYLYISFNDCIFDDNSCHYQGKISYSLSKLDEPFFSNINELRQIENAFATPPVNLRFISNSLNSISLLSGESLQNDINFYLIDDYNNLYITLTKNIDYYSPIDVVFLSIETNDPSNTALIGQKLSYCTNNICHIPPIKMEINKFDEVLFNFDLIINPCNDSKYINNDIENIGFKSCYLPECIPNCNSGVCVNKNVCDCSKTSFKGPFCNEYYKLNRHHIIDIIFKIIGCSLIIILIIIMAGLILCREDLVFKSASYSLLNIILLGLLLNCLYLLVLTYDENKVKMCIFEYLLHHLLWAY
;
A
#
# COMPACT_ATOMS: atom_id res chain seq x y z
N MET A 1 -8.99 6.98 -51.07
CA MET A 1 -9.83 6.38 -52.13
C MET A 1 -11.23 6.27 -51.60
N TYR A 2 -12.20 6.87 -52.28
CA TYR A 2 -13.58 6.97 -51.82
C TYR A 2 -14.53 6.43 -52.88
N SER A 3 -15.61 5.76 -52.46
CA SER A 3 -16.70 5.38 -53.36
C SER A 3 -18.03 5.17 -52.60
N SER A 4 -19.14 5.50 -53.24
CA SER A 4 -20.49 5.44 -52.64
C SER A 4 -21.16 4.09 -52.86
N GLU A 5 -22.25 3.80 -52.14
CA GLU A 5 -22.99 2.53 -52.19
C GLU A 5 -23.31 2.02 -53.62
N ASN A 6 -23.63 2.95 -54.52
CA ASN A 6 -23.97 2.67 -55.92
C ASN A 6 -22.77 2.30 -56.81
N ILE A 7 -21.53 2.52 -56.36
CA ILE A 7 -20.31 2.34 -57.16
C ILE A 7 -19.22 1.72 -56.27
N LYS A 8 -18.90 0.42 -56.47
CA LYS A 8 -17.81 -0.22 -55.72
C LYS A 8 -16.47 0.02 -56.41
N ALA A 9 -15.51 0.63 -55.70
CA ALA A 9 -14.16 0.86 -56.20
C ALA A 9 -13.19 -0.26 -55.82
N LYS A 10 -12.25 -0.60 -56.70
CA LYS A 10 -11.08 -1.41 -56.35
C LYS A 10 -9.78 -0.78 -56.87
N GLY A 11 -8.86 -0.50 -55.96
CA GLY A 11 -7.51 0.01 -56.22
C GLY A 11 -6.43 -1.05 -56.04
N TYR A 12 -5.29 -0.84 -56.69
CA TYR A 12 -4.11 -1.71 -56.62
C TYR A 12 -2.83 -0.86 -56.51
N ILE A 13 -1.92 -1.23 -55.61
CA ILE A 13 -0.56 -0.69 -55.49
C ILE A 13 0.38 -1.90 -55.53
N ILE A 14 1.33 -1.94 -56.46
CA ILE A 14 2.19 -3.13 -56.66
C ILE A 14 3.63 -2.68 -56.89
N ASN A 15 4.60 -3.32 -56.21
CA ASN A 15 6.04 -3.03 -56.29
C ASN A 15 6.36 -1.54 -56.01
N ALA A 16 5.88 -1.03 -54.87
CA ALA A 16 5.95 0.40 -54.53
C ALA A 16 6.90 0.68 -53.37
N VAL A 17 7.52 1.86 -53.39
CA VAL A 17 8.51 2.33 -52.41
C VAL A 17 8.14 3.74 -51.95
N GLN A 18 8.08 3.96 -50.64
CA GLN A 18 7.83 5.26 -50.03
C GLN A 18 8.85 5.54 -48.93
N ILE A 19 9.59 6.64 -49.05
CA ILE A 19 10.73 6.96 -48.17
C ILE A 19 10.63 8.42 -47.70
N ASN A 20 11.06 8.69 -46.46
CA ASN A 20 11.21 10.02 -45.86
C ASN A 20 9.98 10.93 -46.05
N SER A 21 8.80 10.36 -45.80
CA SER A 21 7.51 10.93 -46.19
C SER A 21 6.69 11.39 -44.99
N GLY A 22 6.06 12.57 -45.11
CA GLY A 22 5.27 13.19 -44.05
C GLY A 22 5.98 14.37 -43.37
N ASN A 23 5.49 14.82 -42.21
CA ASN A 23 6.04 15.99 -41.51
C ASN A 23 5.53 16.10 -40.05
N ILE A 24 6.45 16.07 -39.08
CA ILE A 24 6.15 16.18 -37.64
C ILE A 24 5.20 17.35 -37.33
N ASN A 25 5.41 18.50 -37.95
CA ASN A 25 4.72 19.75 -37.64
C ASN A 25 3.45 20.00 -38.47
N LYS A 26 3.01 19.07 -39.33
CA LYS A 26 1.81 19.25 -40.16
C LYS A 26 0.86 18.06 -40.06
N LYS A 27 -0.36 18.32 -39.61
CA LYS A 27 -1.45 17.33 -39.62
C LYS A 27 -1.83 16.97 -41.06
N ILE A 28 -1.90 15.68 -41.36
CA ILE A 28 -2.63 15.18 -42.52
C ILE A 28 -4.13 15.32 -42.20
N TYR A 29 -4.83 16.18 -42.93
CA TYR A 29 -6.27 16.40 -42.76
C TYR A 29 -7.04 15.44 -43.66
N GLY A 30 -7.89 14.58 -43.07
CA GLY A 30 -8.72 13.64 -43.83
C GLY A 30 -7.93 12.53 -44.53
N GLY A 31 -6.86 12.03 -43.91
CA GLY A 31 -6.08 10.92 -44.47
C GLY A 31 -4.89 10.48 -43.60
N SER A 32 -4.16 9.52 -44.15
CA SER A 32 -3.01 8.81 -43.57
C SER A 32 -1.78 8.90 -44.48
N LEU A 33 -0.64 8.32 -44.07
CA LEU A 33 0.63 8.41 -44.82
C LEU A 33 0.64 7.66 -46.17
N ILE A 34 -0.03 6.51 -46.25
CA ILE A 34 0.04 5.60 -47.41
C ILE A 34 -1.31 5.58 -48.13
N ALA A 35 -2.40 5.24 -47.42
CA ALA A 35 -3.74 5.23 -48.00
C ALA A 35 -4.86 5.39 -46.97
N SER A 36 -5.77 6.35 -47.21
CA SER A 36 -7.13 6.32 -46.67
C SER A 36 -8.04 5.61 -47.67
N VAL A 37 -8.92 4.72 -47.21
CA VAL A 37 -9.88 3.98 -48.03
C VAL A 37 -11.25 4.05 -47.36
N GLU A 38 -12.24 4.57 -48.07
CA GLU A 38 -13.50 5.05 -47.49
C GLU A 38 -14.70 4.59 -48.32
N GLY A 39 -15.82 4.32 -47.66
CA GLY A 39 -17.04 3.87 -48.32
C GLY A 39 -16.87 2.48 -48.92
N TYR A 40 -17.45 2.22 -50.09
CA TYR A 40 -17.55 0.88 -50.68
C TYR A 40 -16.30 0.49 -51.50
N SER A 41 -15.14 0.84 -50.95
CA SER A 41 -13.83 0.84 -51.61
C SER A 41 -12.94 -0.30 -51.09
N SER A 42 -12.22 -0.96 -51.99
CA SER A 42 -11.26 -2.03 -51.66
C SER A 42 -9.87 -1.71 -52.22
N LEU A 43 -8.81 -1.81 -51.41
CA LEU A 43 -7.43 -1.57 -51.83
C LEU A 43 -6.59 -2.83 -51.60
N TYR A 44 -5.88 -3.25 -52.65
CA TYR A 44 -4.88 -4.32 -52.58
C TYR A 44 -3.48 -3.73 -52.76
N ILE A 45 -2.55 -4.05 -51.87
CA ILE A 45 -1.15 -3.63 -51.92
C ILE A 45 -0.25 -4.86 -51.92
N GLU A 46 0.68 -4.98 -52.87
CA GLU A 46 1.62 -6.10 -52.94
C GLU A 46 3.07 -5.63 -53.19
N ASN A 47 4.02 -6.18 -52.42
CA ASN A 47 5.44 -5.81 -52.44
C ASN A 47 5.63 -4.31 -52.19
N PHE A 48 5.40 -3.86 -50.94
CA PHE A 48 5.52 -2.46 -50.55
C PHE A 48 6.62 -2.27 -49.51
N TYR A 49 7.52 -1.31 -49.74
CA TYR A 49 8.57 -0.93 -48.79
C TYR A 49 8.39 0.53 -48.34
N GLY A 50 8.31 0.74 -47.03
CA GLY A 50 8.21 2.04 -46.38
C GLY A 50 9.37 2.30 -45.42
N ASN A 51 10.05 3.44 -45.50
CA ASN A 51 11.08 3.84 -44.53
C ASN A 51 10.92 5.31 -44.10
N GLU A 52 11.08 5.60 -42.80
CA GLU A 52 11.00 6.94 -42.21
C GLU A 52 9.70 7.67 -42.61
N LEU A 53 8.57 7.10 -42.18
CA LEU A 53 7.23 7.61 -42.48
C LEU A 53 6.66 8.34 -41.25
N ASN A 54 6.44 9.65 -41.33
CA ASN A 54 6.06 10.48 -40.18
C ASN A 54 4.70 11.17 -40.36
N ALA A 55 3.67 10.63 -39.73
CA ALA A 55 2.29 11.14 -39.80
C ALA A 55 2.13 12.53 -39.16
N GLY A 56 3.10 12.94 -38.32
CA GLY A 56 3.00 14.10 -37.45
C GLY A 56 1.72 14.06 -36.64
N ASN A 57 1.02 15.19 -36.58
CA ASN A 57 -0.30 15.29 -35.96
C ASN A 57 -1.44 14.67 -36.81
N GLY A 58 -1.13 13.90 -37.87
CA GLY A 58 -2.05 13.10 -38.70
C GLY A 58 -2.40 11.74 -38.09
N VAL A 59 -2.97 10.85 -38.90
CA VAL A 59 -3.58 9.59 -38.45
C VAL A 59 -3.04 8.39 -39.25
N GLY A 60 -2.07 7.68 -38.67
CA GLY A 60 -1.60 6.36 -39.12
C GLY A 60 -0.96 6.26 -40.51
N ALA A 61 -0.56 5.04 -40.86
CA ALA A 61 -0.12 4.64 -42.19
C ALA A 61 -1.32 4.35 -43.11
N PHE A 62 -2.32 3.66 -42.57
CA PHE A 62 -3.58 3.33 -43.22
C PHE A 62 -4.77 3.89 -42.44
N ASN A 63 -5.80 4.34 -43.17
CA ASN A 63 -7.08 4.74 -42.59
C ASN A 63 -8.24 4.03 -43.31
N LEU A 64 -9.21 3.52 -42.56
CA LEU A 64 -10.45 2.91 -43.04
C LEU A 64 -11.68 3.70 -42.52
N ASP A 65 -12.75 3.71 -43.31
CA ASP A 65 -14.05 4.30 -42.93
C ASP A 65 -15.24 3.64 -43.69
N TYR A 66 -16.37 3.43 -43.01
CA TYR A 66 -17.60 2.79 -43.52
C TYR A 66 -17.46 1.31 -43.96
N HIS A 67 -17.63 1.01 -45.26
CA HIS A 67 -17.72 -0.36 -45.82
C HIS A 67 -16.41 -0.78 -46.53
N SER A 68 -15.29 -0.31 -45.98
CA SER A 68 -14.00 -0.24 -46.65
C SER A 68 -13.11 -1.45 -46.39
N SER A 69 -12.14 -1.70 -47.27
CA SER A 69 -11.20 -2.80 -47.10
C SER A 69 -9.79 -2.50 -47.62
N ILE A 70 -8.80 -2.99 -46.86
CA ILE A 70 -7.38 -2.97 -47.23
C ILE A 70 -6.81 -4.39 -47.08
N GLU A 71 -6.08 -4.83 -48.09
CA GLU A 71 -5.35 -6.10 -48.14
C GLU A 71 -3.90 -5.82 -48.54
N LEU A 72 -2.96 -6.02 -47.61
CA LEU A 72 -1.52 -5.78 -47.79
C LEU A 72 -0.80 -7.11 -47.93
N LYS A 73 0.19 -7.23 -48.82
CA LYS A 73 0.96 -8.47 -49.04
C LYS A 73 2.43 -8.20 -49.30
N ASN A 74 3.32 -8.90 -48.60
CA ASN A 74 4.77 -8.65 -48.62
C ASN A 74 5.05 -7.16 -48.35
N ILE A 75 4.71 -6.70 -47.14
CA ILE A 75 4.88 -5.31 -46.74
C ILE A 75 5.96 -5.18 -45.67
N GLU A 76 6.88 -4.24 -45.87
CA GLU A 76 7.92 -3.89 -44.91
C GLU A 76 7.78 -2.40 -44.60
N LEU A 77 7.53 -2.04 -43.33
CA LEU A 77 7.52 -0.65 -42.87
C LEU A 77 8.51 -0.47 -41.73
N ASN A 78 9.47 0.42 -41.92
CA ASN A 78 10.50 0.78 -40.94
C ASN A 78 10.41 2.26 -40.54
N GLY A 79 10.55 2.58 -39.25
CA GLY A 79 10.62 3.96 -38.78
C GLY A 79 9.30 4.73 -38.95
N VAL A 80 8.16 4.12 -38.60
CA VAL A 80 6.83 4.75 -38.69
C VAL A 80 6.53 5.54 -37.42
N SER A 81 6.14 6.81 -37.54
CA SER A 81 6.01 7.70 -36.37
C SER A 81 4.82 8.66 -36.46
N GLY A 82 4.25 9.04 -35.31
CA GLY A 82 3.09 9.92 -35.23
C GLY A 82 2.86 10.51 -33.82
N SER A 83 2.00 11.53 -33.73
CA SER A 83 1.78 12.29 -32.50
C SER A 83 0.30 12.69 -32.26
N SER A 84 -0.65 11.91 -32.80
CA SER A 84 -2.10 12.16 -32.65
C SER A 84 -2.84 10.90 -32.22
N SER A 85 -4.12 11.04 -31.87
CA SER A 85 -5.07 9.94 -31.66
C SER A 85 -5.28 9.09 -32.92
N GLY A 86 -5.44 7.78 -32.72
CA GLY A 86 -5.32 6.75 -33.76
C GLY A 86 -4.24 5.70 -33.45
N GLY A 87 -4.18 4.66 -34.29
CA GLY A 87 -3.08 3.70 -34.35
C GLY A 87 -2.11 4.02 -35.49
N LEU A 88 -0.81 3.70 -35.31
CA LEU A 88 0.24 4.04 -36.29
C LEU A 88 0.20 3.21 -37.57
N LEU A 89 -0.09 1.91 -37.52
CA LEU A 89 -0.30 1.10 -38.72
C LEU A 89 -1.70 1.38 -39.28
N LEU A 90 -2.73 1.15 -38.47
CA LEU A 90 -4.13 1.32 -38.86
C LEU A 90 -4.87 2.22 -37.88
N THR A 91 -5.62 3.17 -38.44
CA THR A 91 -6.82 3.71 -37.79
C THR A 91 -8.06 3.35 -38.60
N SER A 92 -9.17 3.07 -37.92
CA SER A 92 -10.44 2.66 -38.54
C SER A 92 -11.61 3.27 -37.76
N LYS A 93 -12.63 3.76 -38.47
CA LYS A 93 -13.74 4.55 -37.90
C LYS A 93 -15.07 4.23 -38.60
N ASN A 94 -16.16 4.39 -37.85
CA ASN A 94 -17.55 4.24 -38.32
C ASN A 94 -17.84 2.96 -39.14
N GLU A 95 -17.06 1.89 -38.95
CA GLU A 95 -17.12 0.77 -39.88
C GLU A 95 -18.49 0.08 -39.85
N GLU A 96 -18.89 -0.39 -41.02
CA GLU A 96 -20.05 -1.23 -41.21
C GLU A 96 -19.61 -2.69 -41.36
N LYS A 97 -20.58 -3.59 -41.48
CA LYS A 97 -20.32 -5.02 -41.54
C LYS A 97 -19.49 -5.37 -42.79
N ASP A 98 -18.67 -6.41 -42.67
CA ASP A 98 -17.83 -6.97 -43.74
C ASP A 98 -16.64 -6.07 -44.17
N SER A 99 -16.39 -4.93 -43.48
CA SER A 99 -15.10 -4.21 -43.53
C SER A 99 -13.95 -5.08 -43.01
N PHE A 100 -12.77 -4.94 -43.60
CA PHE A 100 -11.58 -5.69 -43.17
C PHE A 100 -10.26 -4.97 -43.41
N PHE A 101 -9.33 -5.17 -42.47
CA PHE A 101 -7.91 -4.91 -42.66
C PHE A 101 -7.16 -6.24 -42.57
N LYS A 102 -6.47 -6.62 -43.65
CA LYS A 102 -5.60 -7.79 -43.69
C LYS A 102 -4.19 -7.35 -44.03
N VAL A 103 -3.23 -7.92 -43.32
CA VAL A 103 -1.83 -7.98 -43.79
C VAL A 103 -1.58 -9.42 -44.27
N TYR A 104 -0.56 -9.64 -45.10
CA TYR A 104 0.01 -10.92 -45.53
C TYR A 104 1.53 -10.76 -45.59
N ASN A 105 2.32 -11.57 -44.85
CA ASN A 105 3.78 -11.46 -44.77
C ASN A 105 4.25 -10.01 -44.51
N GLY A 106 4.04 -9.52 -43.28
CA GLY A 106 4.32 -8.14 -42.89
C GLY A 106 5.49 -8.03 -41.92
N THR A 107 6.41 -7.10 -42.17
CA THR A 107 7.49 -6.72 -41.26
C THR A 107 7.29 -5.27 -40.83
N PHE A 108 7.27 -5.03 -39.52
CA PHE A 108 6.96 -3.72 -38.93
C PHE A 108 7.99 -3.40 -37.84
N THR A 109 8.89 -2.46 -38.10
CA THR A 109 10.01 -2.11 -37.21
C THR A 109 10.01 -0.61 -36.90
N ASP A 110 10.49 -0.25 -35.71
CA ASP A 110 10.65 1.14 -35.26
C ASP A 110 9.37 1.99 -35.38
N PHE A 111 8.31 1.57 -34.67
CA PHE A 111 7.03 2.27 -34.57
C PHE A 111 6.97 3.19 -33.33
N TYR A 112 6.95 4.51 -33.54
CA TYR A 112 7.06 5.51 -32.48
C TYR A 112 5.80 6.40 -32.33
N GLN A 113 5.01 6.14 -31.28
CA GLN A 113 3.80 6.91 -30.95
C GLN A 113 4.12 7.94 -29.85
N TYR A 114 4.09 9.23 -30.20
CA TYR A 114 4.38 10.33 -29.28
C TYR A 114 3.12 10.92 -28.62
N SER A 115 1.93 10.45 -28.96
CA SER A 115 0.68 10.91 -28.34
C SER A 115 0.56 10.47 -26.88
N LYS A 116 0.01 11.36 -26.04
CA LYS A 116 -0.46 11.06 -24.68
C LYS A 116 -1.98 10.89 -24.59
N GLU A 117 -2.70 10.98 -25.70
CA GLU A 117 -4.17 10.92 -25.69
C GLU A 117 -4.67 9.50 -25.38
N ILE A 118 -5.73 9.39 -24.57
CA ILE A 118 -6.32 8.08 -24.23
C ILE A 118 -6.80 7.35 -25.49
N SER A 119 -7.33 8.10 -26.47
CA SER A 119 -7.71 7.65 -27.82
C SER A 119 -6.51 7.47 -28.77
N SER A 120 -5.34 7.09 -28.26
CA SER A 120 -4.17 6.70 -29.07
C SER A 120 -3.78 5.24 -28.80
N SER A 121 -3.23 4.63 -29.85
CA SER A 121 -2.65 3.30 -29.87
C SER A 121 -1.29 3.37 -30.55
N SER A 122 -0.36 2.51 -30.15
CA SER A 122 0.98 2.41 -30.74
C SER A 122 0.99 1.68 -32.08
N PHE A 123 0.00 0.84 -32.38
CA PHE A 123 -0.04 0.07 -33.64
C PHE A 123 -1.40 0.12 -34.34
N ILE A 124 -2.48 -0.37 -33.73
CA ILE A 124 -3.82 -0.40 -34.35
C ILE A 124 -4.89 0.18 -33.43
N MET A 125 -5.79 1.00 -33.98
CA MET A 125 -6.99 1.50 -33.30
C MET A 125 -8.20 1.44 -34.22
N THR A 126 -9.28 0.78 -33.81
CA THR A 126 -10.50 0.65 -34.60
C THR A 126 -11.76 0.91 -33.80
N SER A 127 -12.81 1.37 -34.48
CA SER A 127 -14.18 1.25 -34.00
C SER A 127 -14.70 -0.20 -34.11
N ASN A 128 -15.95 -0.41 -33.71
CA ASN A 128 -16.71 -1.65 -33.95
C ASN A 128 -16.79 -2.03 -35.44
N ASN A 129 -17.19 -3.29 -35.69
CA ASN A 129 -17.59 -3.95 -36.95
C ASN A 129 -16.48 -4.37 -37.93
N ILE A 130 -15.22 -4.05 -37.70
CA ILE A 130 -14.10 -4.48 -38.55
C ILE A 130 -13.56 -5.87 -38.19
N ASN A 131 -13.10 -6.61 -39.21
CA ASN A 131 -12.28 -7.81 -39.07
C ASN A 131 -10.80 -7.41 -39.25
N ILE A 132 -9.95 -7.63 -38.24
CA ILE A 132 -8.51 -7.31 -38.27
C ILE A 132 -7.73 -8.63 -38.29
N ILE A 133 -6.96 -8.87 -39.36
CA ILE A 133 -6.58 -10.23 -39.77
C ILE A 133 -5.06 -10.33 -40.03
N LEU A 134 -4.39 -11.19 -39.24
CA LEU A 134 -2.92 -11.29 -39.11
C LEU A 134 -2.39 -12.76 -38.89
N GLU A 135 -2.78 -13.80 -39.66
CA GLU A 135 -2.20 -15.20 -39.68
C GLU A 135 -1.02 -15.46 -40.68
N ASN A 136 0.26 -15.28 -40.36
CA ASN A 136 1.39 -15.26 -41.33
C ASN A 136 1.38 -14.21 -42.48
N PHE A 137 0.38 -13.41 -42.85
CA PHE A 137 -0.80 -12.84 -42.21
C PHE A 137 -2.04 -13.17 -43.11
N ILE A 138 -3.07 -13.88 -42.63
CA ILE A 138 -4.12 -14.58 -43.42
C ILE A 138 -5.42 -14.71 -42.56
N TYR A 139 -6.49 -15.27 -43.14
CA TYR A 139 -7.93 -15.51 -42.77
C TYR A 139 -8.28 -15.83 -41.28
N THR A 140 -9.46 -15.47 -40.74
CA THR A 140 -10.83 -16.00 -41.04
C THR A 140 -11.95 -14.93 -41.11
N LYS A 141 -13.18 -15.20 -40.62
CA LYS A 141 -14.42 -14.53 -41.09
C LYS A 141 -15.53 -14.34 -40.04
N GLY A 142 -15.85 -13.08 -39.73
CA GLY A 142 -17.22 -12.65 -39.43
C GLY A 142 -17.51 -12.23 -37.98
N GLY A 143 -17.21 -10.97 -37.65
CA GLY A 143 -17.56 -10.32 -36.39
C GLY A 143 -16.59 -9.18 -36.07
N ASN A 144 -16.70 -8.59 -34.88
CA ASN A 144 -15.58 -7.87 -34.28
C ASN A 144 -14.49 -8.92 -33.98
N THR A 145 -13.60 -9.20 -34.93
CA THR A 145 -12.63 -10.29 -34.80
C THR A 145 -11.22 -9.79 -35.03
N ILE A 146 -10.34 -9.99 -34.05
CA ILE A 146 -8.89 -9.79 -34.14
C ILE A 146 -8.25 -11.17 -34.27
N GLU A 147 -7.50 -11.41 -35.34
CA GLU A 147 -6.86 -12.71 -35.56
C GLU A 147 -5.37 -12.50 -35.74
N ILE A 148 -4.56 -13.07 -34.84
CA ILE A 148 -3.09 -13.01 -34.81
C ILE A 148 -2.59 -14.44 -34.88
N LYS A 149 -1.87 -14.84 -35.93
CA LYS A 149 -1.27 -16.18 -35.97
C LYS A 149 0.12 -16.18 -36.60
N ASN A 150 1.00 -17.08 -36.15
CA ASN A 150 2.37 -17.20 -36.65
C ASN A 150 3.10 -15.85 -36.63
N SER A 151 2.91 -15.10 -35.54
CA SER A 151 3.37 -13.73 -35.36
C SER A 151 4.47 -13.69 -34.30
N ILE A 152 5.50 -12.86 -34.51
CA ILE A 152 6.44 -12.47 -33.46
C ILE A 152 6.21 -11.00 -33.17
N ILE A 153 5.97 -10.66 -31.90
CA ILE A 153 5.91 -9.28 -31.42
C ILE A 153 6.86 -9.20 -30.23
N GLU A 154 7.95 -8.45 -30.40
CA GLU A 154 9.06 -8.37 -29.46
C GLU A 154 9.42 -6.90 -29.16
N ASN A 155 10.13 -6.67 -28.05
CA ASN A 155 10.72 -5.37 -27.69
C ASN A 155 9.71 -4.20 -27.58
N TYR A 156 8.47 -4.47 -27.15
CA TYR A 156 7.48 -3.41 -26.90
C TYR A 156 7.86 -2.57 -25.68
N TYR A 157 8.11 -1.28 -25.90
CA TYR A 157 8.42 -0.31 -24.84
C TYR A 157 7.42 0.85 -24.83
N SER A 158 7.02 1.32 -23.65
CA SER A 158 6.28 2.59 -23.51
C SER A 158 6.72 3.41 -22.31
N LEU A 159 6.65 4.74 -22.45
CA LEU A 159 6.89 5.71 -21.37
C LEU A 159 5.61 6.08 -20.58
N TYR A 160 4.44 5.73 -21.10
CA TYR A 160 3.09 6.07 -20.59
C TYR A 160 2.14 4.86 -20.79
N PRO A 161 1.09 4.67 -19.97
CA PRO A 161 0.15 3.58 -20.18
C PRO A 161 -0.57 3.74 -21.54
N THR A 162 -0.30 2.83 -22.47
CA THR A 162 -0.83 2.92 -23.85
C THR A 162 -1.11 1.55 -24.44
N ASN A 163 -2.01 1.53 -25.43
CA ASN A 163 -2.47 0.31 -26.07
C ASN A 163 -1.62 0.01 -27.31
N PHE A 164 -1.60 -1.25 -27.75
CA PHE A 164 -1.00 -1.69 -29.01
C PHE A 164 -2.07 -2.04 -30.05
N ILE A 165 -3.14 -2.74 -29.65
CA ILE A 165 -4.36 -2.92 -30.45
C ILE A 165 -5.57 -2.53 -29.58
N THR A 166 -6.37 -1.58 -30.06
CA THR A 166 -7.63 -1.18 -29.41
C THR A 166 -8.82 -1.39 -30.37
N CYS A 167 -9.81 -2.18 -29.96
CA CYS A 167 -11.12 -2.26 -30.61
C CYS A 167 -12.18 -1.66 -29.67
N GLU A 168 -12.54 -0.40 -29.91
CA GLU A 168 -12.99 0.49 -28.84
C GLU A 168 -14.50 0.83 -28.83
N SER A 169 -14.97 1.11 -27.61
CA SER A 169 -16.07 2.03 -27.31
C SER A 169 -15.53 3.04 -26.29
N PHE A 170 -15.55 4.33 -26.64
CA PHE A 170 -14.60 5.39 -26.24
C PHE A 170 -14.55 5.82 -24.75
N ASN A 171 -15.03 5.03 -23.78
CA ASN A 171 -15.32 5.49 -22.41
C ASN A 171 -14.57 4.76 -21.27
N ASP A 172 -13.51 4.01 -21.56
CA ASP A 172 -12.72 3.31 -20.54
C ASP A 172 -11.38 4.02 -20.24
N ARG A 173 -10.90 3.91 -19.00
CA ARG A 173 -9.63 4.49 -18.54
C ARG A 173 -8.50 3.46 -18.48
N ASP A 174 -8.83 2.18 -18.33
CA ASP A 174 -7.82 1.13 -18.20
C ASP A 174 -7.10 0.90 -19.53
N LYS A 175 -5.77 0.82 -19.46
CA LYS A 175 -4.86 0.75 -20.60
C LYS A 175 -4.26 -0.65 -20.71
N SER A 176 -4.29 -1.20 -21.91
CA SER A 176 -3.92 -2.60 -22.16
C SER A 176 -3.31 -2.79 -23.54
N PHE A 177 -2.30 -3.65 -23.64
CA PHE A 177 -1.65 -3.96 -24.92
C PHE A 177 -2.68 -4.38 -26.00
N ILE A 178 -3.60 -5.29 -25.69
CA ILE A 178 -4.77 -5.66 -26.50
C ILE A 178 -6.04 -5.38 -25.69
N LYS A 179 -6.90 -4.48 -26.20
CA LYS A 179 -8.21 -4.14 -25.60
C LYS A 179 -9.36 -4.53 -26.52
N ILE A 180 -10.30 -5.33 -26.02
CA ILE A 180 -11.43 -5.86 -26.82
C ILE A 180 -12.75 -5.64 -26.05
N ASN A 181 -13.45 -4.56 -26.33
CA ASN A 181 -14.67 -4.23 -25.57
C ASN A 181 -15.86 -5.18 -25.85
N ASN A 182 -15.91 -5.76 -27.06
CA ASN A 182 -16.89 -6.77 -27.51
C ASN A 182 -16.35 -7.41 -28.80
N GLY A 183 -16.38 -8.74 -28.93
CA GLY A 183 -15.83 -9.46 -30.08
C GLY A 183 -14.99 -10.69 -29.72
N ASN A 184 -14.27 -11.25 -30.69
CA ASN A 184 -13.36 -12.37 -30.48
C ASN A 184 -11.92 -11.96 -30.78
N ALA A 185 -10.94 -12.42 -30.00
CA ALA A 185 -9.57 -12.59 -30.48
C ALA A 185 -9.21 -14.06 -30.64
N ILE A 186 -8.43 -14.35 -31.67
CA ILE A 186 -7.83 -15.66 -31.94
C ILE A 186 -6.33 -15.42 -32.06
N ILE A 187 -5.53 -16.06 -31.20
CA ILE A 187 -4.08 -15.90 -31.12
C ILE A 187 -3.45 -17.29 -31.23
N ASN A 188 -2.91 -17.67 -32.38
CA ASN A 188 -2.36 -19.02 -32.57
C ASN A 188 -0.88 -19.00 -32.95
N ASP A 189 -0.10 -19.98 -32.49
CA ASP A 189 1.25 -20.24 -32.99
C ASP A 189 2.18 -18.99 -32.93
N SER A 190 1.98 -18.10 -31.95
CA SER A 190 2.57 -16.74 -31.92
C SER A 190 3.42 -16.50 -30.67
N MET A 191 4.40 -15.59 -30.78
CA MET A 191 5.32 -15.22 -29.72
C MET A 191 5.17 -13.75 -29.34
N PHE A 192 5.07 -13.49 -28.03
CA PHE A 192 5.04 -12.18 -27.41
C PHE A 192 6.20 -12.12 -26.40
N SER A 193 7.21 -11.28 -26.64
CA SER A 193 8.39 -11.20 -25.77
C SER A 193 8.86 -9.78 -25.46
N ASP A 194 9.55 -9.63 -24.33
CA ASP A 194 10.32 -8.42 -24.00
C ASP A 194 9.42 -7.17 -23.95
N PHE A 195 8.28 -7.31 -23.27
CA PHE A 195 7.28 -6.26 -23.11
C PHE A 195 7.56 -5.48 -21.82
N TYR A 196 8.19 -4.33 -22.02
CA TYR A 196 8.54 -3.36 -21.01
C TYR A 196 7.50 -2.24 -21.01
N THR A 197 6.38 -2.46 -20.31
CA THR A 197 5.35 -1.44 -20.15
C THR A 197 5.86 -0.25 -19.31
N CYS A 198 5.01 0.74 -19.12
CA CYS A 198 5.33 2.00 -18.46
C CYS A 198 5.95 1.84 -17.05
N TYR A 199 5.75 0.70 -16.38
CA TYR A 199 6.36 0.31 -15.09
C TYR A 199 7.84 0.72 -14.88
N PHE A 200 8.70 0.64 -15.91
CA PHE A 200 10.12 1.05 -15.81
C PHE A 200 10.38 2.55 -15.91
N SER A 201 9.40 3.33 -16.35
CA SER A 201 9.50 4.79 -16.50
C SER A 201 9.25 5.49 -15.16
N SER A 202 10.19 6.34 -14.73
CA SER A 202 10.02 7.17 -13.53
C SER A 202 8.88 8.19 -13.67
N TYR A 203 8.51 8.57 -14.90
CA TYR A 203 7.29 9.32 -15.18
C TYR A 203 6.03 8.51 -14.83
N CYS A 204 6.05 7.21 -15.08
CA CYS A 204 4.95 6.32 -14.72
C CYS A 204 4.75 6.27 -13.22
N ILE A 205 5.81 6.08 -12.44
CA ILE A 205 5.72 6.01 -10.96
C ILE A 205 5.12 7.31 -10.36
N LEU A 206 5.21 8.44 -11.07
CA LEU A 206 4.56 9.70 -10.70
C LEU A 206 3.08 9.75 -11.14
N GLU A 207 2.74 9.31 -12.35
CA GLU A 207 1.36 9.31 -12.87
C GLU A 207 0.50 8.16 -12.29
N LEU A 208 1.06 6.97 -12.04
CA LEU A 208 0.42 5.77 -11.45
C LEU A 208 -0.08 5.97 -10.00
N LYS A 209 0.33 7.07 -9.33
CA LYS A 209 -0.36 7.54 -8.12
C LYS A 209 -1.85 7.87 -8.37
N THR A 210 -2.27 7.93 -9.64
CA THR A 210 -3.65 8.16 -10.08
C THR A 210 -4.34 6.91 -10.65
N SER A 211 -4.18 5.76 -9.99
CA SER A 211 -5.07 4.57 -10.07
C SER A 211 -5.11 3.76 -11.37
N PHE A 212 -4.40 4.15 -12.43
CA PHE A 212 -4.28 3.33 -13.64
C PHE A 212 -3.59 2.00 -13.34
N LYS A 213 -4.02 0.95 -14.03
CA LYS A 213 -3.35 -0.35 -14.10
C LYS A 213 -2.96 -0.66 -15.53
N GLU A 214 -1.77 -1.23 -15.72
CA GLU A 214 -1.30 -1.71 -17.02
C GLU A 214 -1.61 -3.19 -17.20
N LEU A 215 -2.20 -3.54 -18.34
CA LEU A 215 -2.65 -4.90 -18.66
C LEU A 215 -2.10 -5.35 -20.01
N ILE A 216 -2.05 -6.66 -20.28
CA ILE A 216 -1.73 -7.16 -21.62
C ILE A 216 -3.01 -7.45 -22.41
N PHE A 217 -3.94 -8.20 -21.83
CA PHE A 217 -5.23 -8.54 -22.43
C PHE A 217 -6.36 -8.08 -21.50
N ASP A 218 -7.13 -7.10 -21.94
CA ASP A 218 -8.33 -6.62 -21.25
C ASP A 218 -9.55 -6.82 -22.16
N ILE A 219 -10.49 -7.67 -21.73
CA ILE A 219 -11.70 -7.97 -22.49
C ILE A 219 -12.98 -7.58 -21.78
N GLY A 220 -13.82 -6.86 -22.51
CA GLY A 220 -15.13 -6.38 -22.08
C GLY A 220 -16.22 -7.44 -22.16
N LEU A 221 -17.45 -7.00 -21.93
CA LEU A 221 -18.63 -7.87 -21.78
C LEU A 221 -18.93 -8.63 -23.09
N ASN A 222 -19.16 -9.94 -22.98
CA ASN A 222 -19.43 -10.86 -24.10
C ASN A 222 -18.29 -10.98 -25.13
N ALA A 223 -17.07 -10.53 -24.79
CA ALA A 223 -15.89 -10.78 -25.62
C ALA A 223 -15.29 -12.17 -25.34
N ASN A 224 -14.51 -12.72 -26.27
CA ASN A 224 -13.74 -13.95 -26.05
C ASN A 224 -12.29 -13.79 -26.53
N ILE A 225 -11.33 -14.45 -25.90
CA ILE A 225 -10.00 -14.71 -26.48
C ILE A 225 -9.78 -16.22 -26.53
N ASN A 226 -9.20 -16.70 -27.63
CA ASN A 226 -8.70 -18.06 -27.76
C ASN A 226 -7.21 -18.03 -28.14
N ILE A 227 -6.34 -18.37 -27.20
CA ILE A 227 -4.88 -18.45 -27.39
C ILE A 227 -4.47 -19.91 -27.56
N ASN A 228 -3.69 -20.24 -28.59
CA ASN A 228 -3.28 -21.61 -28.91
C ASN A 228 -1.79 -21.66 -29.27
N ASN A 229 -1.07 -22.69 -28.82
CA ASN A 229 0.31 -23.01 -29.24
C ASN A 229 1.28 -21.81 -29.16
N SER A 230 1.06 -20.87 -28.24
CA SER A 230 1.71 -19.56 -28.24
C SER A 230 2.69 -19.42 -27.08
N ILE A 231 3.69 -18.54 -27.23
CA ILE A 231 4.72 -18.26 -26.24
C ILE A 231 4.56 -16.83 -25.75
N LEU A 232 4.38 -16.66 -24.44
CA LEU A 232 4.46 -15.39 -23.75
C LEU A 232 5.69 -15.44 -22.84
N THR A 233 6.63 -14.50 -22.99
CA THR A 233 7.82 -14.43 -22.14
C THR A 233 8.26 -13.00 -21.83
N PHE A 234 8.99 -12.78 -20.72
CA PHE A 234 9.61 -11.48 -20.37
C PHE A 234 8.64 -10.29 -20.47
N ILE A 235 7.52 -10.40 -19.76
CA ILE A 235 6.50 -9.34 -19.68
C ILE A 235 6.49 -8.77 -18.28
N TYR A 236 6.53 -7.45 -18.18
CA TYR A 236 6.46 -6.69 -16.93
C TYR A 236 5.18 -5.86 -16.96
N THR A 237 4.26 -6.07 -16.01
CA THR A 237 2.89 -5.52 -16.06
C THR A 237 2.18 -5.63 -14.70
N ASP A 238 0.95 -5.10 -14.55
CA ASP A 238 0.14 -5.38 -13.34
C ASP A 238 -0.60 -6.71 -13.48
N SER A 239 -1.14 -7.02 -14.66
CA SER A 239 -1.72 -8.35 -14.95
C SER A 239 -1.70 -8.68 -16.44
N ILE A 240 -1.49 -9.96 -16.78
CA ILE A 240 -1.50 -10.39 -18.19
C ILE A 240 -2.95 -10.48 -18.71
N PHE A 241 -3.84 -11.13 -17.97
CA PHE A 241 -5.23 -11.36 -18.40
C PHE A 241 -6.23 -10.77 -17.40
N LYS A 242 -7.16 -9.95 -17.93
CA LYS A 242 -8.40 -9.55 -17.25
C LYS A 242 -9.60 -9.70 -18.18
N ALA A 243 -10.65 -10.26 -17.63
CA ALA A 243 -11.90 -10.57 -18.33
C ALA A 243 -13.08 -10.05 -17.48
N ARG A 244 -14.03 -9.35 -18.10
CA ARG A 244 -15.27 -8.89 -17.44
C ARG A 244 -16.37 -9.97 -17.48
N SER A 245 -17.44 -9.82 -16.69
CA SER A 245 -18.59 -10.77 -16.74
C SER A 245 -19.04 -11.12 -18.17
N THR A 246 -19.50 -12.37 -18.34
CA THR A 246 -19.89 -13.02 -19.61
C THR A 246 -18.81 -13.16 -20.69
N SER A 247 -17.56 -12.75 -20.42
CA SER A 247 -16.42 -12.96 -21.33
C SER A 247 -15.63 -14.23 -20.99
N LEU A 248 -14.94 -14.81 -21.98
CA LEU A 248 -14.18 -16.06 -21.84
C LEU A 248 -12.77 -15.95 -22.42
N ILE A 249 -11.74 -16.28 -21.64
CA ILE A 249 -10.37 -16.47 -22.13
C ILE A 249 -10.03 -17.97 -22.12
N THR A 250 -9.82 -18.53 -23.30
CA THR A 250 -9.31 -19.89 -23.50
C THR A 250 -7.82 -19.82 -23.84
N ILE A 251 -6.99 -20.65 -23.22
CA ILE A 251 -5.55 -20.77 -23.50
C ILE A 251 -5.20 -22.26 -23.64
N ASN A 252 -4.61 -22.68 -24.76
CA ASN A 252 -4.28 -24.07 -25.05
C ASN A 252 -2.81 -24.23 -25.45
N ASN A 253 -2.15 -25.30 -24.97
CA ASN A 253 -0.81 -25.74 -25.39
C ASN A 253 0.26 -24.62 -25.41
N SER A 254 0.19 -23.66 -24.48
CA SER A 254 0.96 -22.41 -24.53
C SER A 254 1.94 -22.30 -23.37
N ASP A 255 3.08 -21.65 -23.61
CA ASP A 255 4.14 -21.41 -22.63
C ASP A 255 4.06 -19.95 -22.13
N ILE A 256 4.01 -19.76 -20.81
CA ILE A 256 3.78 -18.48 -20.14
C ILE A 256 4.86 -18.31 -19.05
N SER A 257 5.88 -17.49 -19.33
CA SER A 257 7.17 -17.62 -18.64
C SER A 257 7.91 -16.31 -18.33
N ASN A 258 8.78 -16.35 -17.32
CA ASN A 258 9.69 -15.24 -16.97
C ASN A 258 9.00 -13.88 -16.78
N HIS A 259 7.72 -13.86 -16.40
CA HIS A 259 6.95 -12.63 -16.22
C HIS A 259 7.15 -12.02 -14.84
N PHE A 260 6.99 -10.71 -14.74
CA PHE A 260 6.90 -9.97 -13.48
C PHE A 260 5.55 -9.26 -13.41
N VAL A 261 4.65 -9.74 -12.55
CA VAL A 261 3.27 -9.24 -12.44
C VAL A 261 3.01 -8.58 -11.08
N SER A 262 2.53 -7.34 -11.08
CA SER A 262 2.26 -6.62 -9.81
C SER A 262 1.07 -7.20 -9.03
N GLU A 263 0.06 -7.71 -9.72
CA GLU A 263 -1.06 -8.45 -9.11
C GLU A 263 -0.91 -9.96 -9.33
N SER A 264 -0.99 -10.42 -10.60
CA SER A 264 -0.94 -11.83 -11.04
C SER A 264 -1.09 -11.96 -12.55
N ILE A 265 -0.84 -13.15 -13.13
CA ILE A 265 -1.10 -13.42 -14.54
C ILE A 265 -2.59 -13.38 -14.87
N ILE A 266 -3.45 -14.03 -14.06
CA ILE A 266 -4.90 -13.92 -14.10
C ILE A 266 -5.36 -13.24 -12.80
N TYR A 267 -6.12 -12.14 -12.91
CA TYR A 267 -6.61 -11.39 -11.74
C TYR A 267 -8.13 -11.30 -11.74
N ILE A 268 -8.76 -11.65 -10.61
CA ILE A 268 -10.21 -11.70 -10.46
C ILE A 268 -10.65 -10.85 -9.26
N ASN A 269 -11.49 -9.85 -9.54
CA ASN A 269 -12.06 -8.94 -8.55
C ASN A 269 -13.38 -8.36 -9.06
N LYS A 270 -14.50 -8.95 -8.62
CA LYS A 270 -15.87 -8.50 -8.94
C LYS A 270 -16.11 -7.02 -8.63
N ASN A 271 -15.50 -6.48 -7.56
CA ASN A 271 -15.63 -5.07 -7.21
C ASN A 271 -15.03 -4.09 -8.24
N LEU A 272 -14.20 -4.60 -9.16
CA LEU A 272 -13.63 -3.88 -10.31
C LEU A 272 -14.19 -4.38 -11.65
N TYR A 273 -15.26 -5.19 -11.62
CA TYR A 273 -15.85 -5.85 -12.80
C TYR A 273 -14.90 -6.78 -13.56
N PHE A 274 -13.84 -7.28 -12.92
CA PHE A 274 -12.92 -8.28 -13.48
C PHE A 274 -13.34 -9.67 -13.00
N ASP A 275 -14.41 -10.20 -13.60
CA ASP A 275 -15.13 -11.39 -13.12
C ASP A 275 -15.54 -12.38 -14.23
N GLY A 276 -14.85 -12.39 -15.37
CA GLY A 276 -15.07 -13.33 -16.48
C GLY A 276 -14.60 -14.77 -16.23
N HIS A 277 -14.66 -15.58 -17.30
CA HIS A 277 -14.32 -17.00 -17.30
C HIS A 277 -12.95 -17.27 -17.94
N TYR A 278 -12.27 -18.31 -17.47
CA TYR A 278 -10.94 -18.71 -17.95
C TYR A 278 -10.83 -20.24 -18.07
N ILE A 279 -10.38 -20.74 -19.21
CA ILE A 279 -10.16 -22.18 -19.46
C ILE A 279 -8.73 -22.35 -20.00
N ILE A 280 -7.88 -23.07 -19.28
CA ILE A 280 -6.45 -23.22 -19.55
C ILE A 280 -6.12 -24.71 -19.69
N ASN A 281 -5.69 -25.15 -20.88
CA ASN A 281 -5.43 -26.56 -21.19
C ASN A 281 -3.97 -26.79 -21.62
N ASN A 282 -3.30 -27.77 -21.04
CA ASN A 282 -1.96 -28.23 -21.43
C ASN A 282 -0.88 -27.11 -21.45
N CYS A 283 -0.99 -26.09 -20.60
CA CYS A 283 -0.08 -24.93 -20.61
C CYS A 283 1.05 -25.08 -19.58
N ASN A 284 2.20 -24.46 -19.85
CA ASN A 284 3.32 -24.37 -18.91
C ASN A 284 3.43 -22.95 -18.35
N PHE A 285 3.50 -22.83 -17.03
CA PHE A 285 3.76 -21.59 -16.31
C PHE A 285 5.10 -21.70 -15.60
N THR A 286 6.15 -21.05 -16.11
CA THR A 286 7.54 -21.25 -15.64
C THR A 286 8.25 -19.96 -15.22
N GLU A 287 8.87 -19.99 -14.04
CA GLU A 287 9.76 -18.90 -13.56
C GLU A 287 9.11 -17.51 -13.50
N ASN A 288 7.79 -17.46 -13.30
CA ASN A 288 7.06 -16.20 -13.14
C ASN A 288 7.18 -15.67 -11.70
N PHE A 289 7.27 -14.34 -11.56
CA PHE A 289 7.30 -13.61 -10.31
C PHE A 289 6.02 -12.79 -10.13
N GLY A 290 5.41 -12.84 -8.95
CA GLY A 290 4.26 -12.01 -8.60
C GLY A 290 4.25 -11.62 -7.12
N TYR A 291 3.29 -10.78 -6.71
CA TYR A 291 3.15 -10.38 -5.31
C TYR A 291 2.21 -11.29 -4.52
N TYR A 292 1.04 -11.66 -5.07
CA TYR A 292 0.09 -12.59 -4.44
C TYR A 292 -0.52 -13.50 -5.49
N GLY A 293 -0.42 -14.82 -5.35
CA GLY A 293 -1.03 -15.76 -6.30
C GLY A 293 -0.54 -15.53 -7.73
N THR A 294 0.77 -15.72 -7.95
CA THR A 294 1.46 -15.27 -9.17
C THR A 294 0.77 -15.65 -10.48
N ILE A 295 0.12 -16.81 -10.52
CA ILE A 295 -0.69 -17.22 -11.68
C ILE A 295 -2.14 -16.77 -11.54
N LEU A 296 -2.76 -16.95 -10.36
CA LEU A 296 -4.17 -16.62 -10.09
C LEU A 296 -4.36 -15.91 -8.75
N ASN A 297 -4.89 -14.69 -8.79
CA ASN A 297 -5.16 -13.85 -7.61
C ASN A 297 -6.65 -13.45 -7.58
N ILE A 298 -7.34 -13.81 -6.51
CA ILE A 298 -8.79 -13.71 -6.39
C ILE A 298 -9.17 -12.89 -5.16
N GLN A 299 -9.55 -11.64 -5.39
CA GLN A 299 -9.96 -10.70 -4.34
C GLN A 299 -11.47 -10.74 -4.07
N SER A 300 -12.29 -10.94 -5.11
CA SER A 300 -13.74 -11.18 -4.98
C SER A 300 -14.35 -11.84 -6.22
N ILE A 301 -15.29 -12.76 -6.00
CA ILE A 301 -16.14 -13.45 -7.00
C ILE A 301 -17.57 -13.42 -6.45
N ASP A 302 -18.58 -13.37 -7.32
CA ASP A 302 -19.98 -13.61 -6.94
C ASP A 302 -20.46 -14.99 -7.40
N SER A 303 -21.64 -15.43 -6.92
CA SER A 303 -22.16 -16.77 -7.19
C SER A 303 -22.61 -17.05 -8.64
N SER A 304 -22.39 -16.10 -9.56
CA SER A 304 -22.95 -16.09 -10.92
C SER A 304 -21.95 -15.72 -12.03
N GLY A 305 -20.79 -15.13 -11.70
CA GLY A 305 -19.91 -14.47 -12.67
C GLY A 305 -18.75 -15.30 -13.21
N SER A 306 -17.89 -15.82 -12.33
CA SER A 306 -16.53 -16.25 -12.72
C SER A 306 -16.31 -17.75 -12.62
N SER A 307 -15.47 -18.30 -13.50
CA SER A 307 -14.85 -19.62 -13.33
C SER A 307 -13.43 -19.65 -13.87
N VAL A 308 -12.58 -20.51 -13.29
CA VAL A 308 -11.21 -20.78 -13.77
C VAL A 308 -10.94 -22.27 -13.76
N GLU A 309 -10.65 -22.84 -14.93
CA GLU A 309 -10.35 -24.26 -15.09
C GLU A 309 -8.95 -24.43 -15.66
N PHE A 310 -8.03 -25.01 -14.88
CA PHE A 310 -6.73 -25.46 -15.36
C PHE A 310 -6.76 -26.97 -15.56
N ASN A 311 -6.45 -27.44 -16.77
CA ASN A 311 -6.45 -28.86 -17.14
C ASN A 311 -5.05 -29.24 -17.66
N ASN A 312 -4.50 -30.36 -17.18
CA ASN A 312 -3.22 -30.95 -17.62
C ASN A 312 -2.02 -29.95 -17.67
N SER A 313 -2.06 -28.89 -16.86
CA SER A 313 -1.11 -27.77 -16.95
C SER A 313 0.00 -27.89 -15.90
N LYS A 314 1.20 -27.39 -16.22
CA LYS A 314 2.36 -27.42 -15.32
C LYS A 314 2.68 -26.04 -14.77
N PHE A 315 2.84 -25.94 -13.46
CA PHE A 315 3.33 -24.76 -12.76
C PHE A 315 4.71 -25.10 -12.18
N SER A 316 5.78 -24.44 -12.64
CA SER A 316 7.14 -24.71 -12.15
C SER A 316 7.95 -23.46 -11.83
N ARG A 317 8.68 -23.48 -10.71
CA ARG A 317 9.55 -22.37 -10.24
C ARG A 317 8.89 -21.00 -10.18
N ASN A 318 7.56 -20.93 -10.07
CA ASN A 318 6.86 -19.65 -9.89
C ASN A 318 7.04 -19.18 -8.45
N TYR A 319 7.30 -17.89 -8.26
CA TYR A 319 7.56 -17.26 -6.98
C TYR A 319 6.53 -16.18 -6.67
N SER A 320 6.04 -16.15 -5.42
CA SER A 320 5.19 -15.08 -4.87
C SER A 320 5.91 -14.33 -3.75
N LEU A 321 5.99 -13.00 -3.83
CA LEU A 321 6.64 -12.18 -2.80
C LEU A 321 5.87 -12.18 -1.48
N PHE A 322 4.55 -12.39 -1.50
CA PHE A 322 3.75 -12.56 -0.30
C PHE A 322 3.27 -14.01 -0.13
N ASN A 323 2.00 -14.26 -0.40
CA ASN A 323 1.31 -15.52 -0.16
C ASN A 323 0.79 -16.12 -1.47
N GLY A 324 0.72 -17.45 -1.54
CA GLY A 324 0.25 -18.15 -2.73
C GLY A 324 1.25 -18.12 -3.87
N GLY A 325 2.15 -19.11 -3.95
CA GLY A 325 3.17 -19.19 -5.01
C GLY A 325 2.59 -19.37 -6.42
N VAL A 326 1.42 -20.01 -6.53
CA VAL A 326 0.63 -20.13 -7.76
C VAL A 326 -0.71 -19.41 -7.62
N LEU A 327 -1.41 -19.62 -6.50
CA LEU A 327 -2.80 -19.20 -6.26
C LEU A 327 -2.93 -18.44 -4.93
N TYR A 328 -3.66 -17.32 -4.95
CA TYR A 328 -4.11 -16.60 -3.76
C TYR A 328 -5.62 -16.29 -3.84
N SER A 329 -6.39 -16.64 -2.81
CA SER A 329 -7.84 -16.42 -2.75
C SER A 329 -8.32 -15.88 -1.40
N LYS A 330 -9.16 -14.83 -1.46
CA LYS A 330 -9.97 -14.32 -0.33
C LYS A 330 -11.44 -14.74 -0.40
N VAL A 331 -11.81 -15.58 -1.37
CA VAL A 331 -13.21 -15.93 -1.69
C VAL A 331 -13.66 -17.18 -0.93
N LYS A 332 -14.93 -17.21 -0.52
CA LYS A 332 -15.57 -18.38 0.10
C LYS A 332 -16.04 -19.40 -0.94
N SER A 333 -15.98 -20.69 -0.61
CA SER A 333 -16.36 -21.81 -1.47
C SER A 333 -15.68 -21.81 -2.86
N ALA A 334 -14.38 -21.48 -2.94
CA ALA A 334 -13.71 -21.35 -4.22
C ALA A 334 -13.68 -22.66 -5.04
N TYR A 335 -13.83 -23.83 -4.41
CA TYR A 335 -14.01 -25.14 -5.07
C TYR A 335 -15.19 -25.22 -6.05
N LEU A 336 -16.16 -24.31 -5.96
CA LEU A 336 -17.28 -24.23 -6.92
C LEU A 336 -16.91 -23.53 -8.23
N TYR A 337 -15.84 -22.73 -8.23
CA TYR A 337 -15.52 -21.79 -9.31
C TYR A 337 -14.11 -21.98 -9.88
N ILE A 338 -13.17 -22.53 -9.12
CA ILE A 338 -11.78 -22.74 -9.54
C ILE A 338 -11.41 -24.21 -9.41
N SER A 339 -10.88 -24.79 -10.50
CA SER A 339 -10.41 -26.17 -10.55
C SER A 339 -9.02 -26.31 -11.17
N PHE A 340 -8.23 -27.22 -10.62
CA PHE A 340 -6.93 -27.67 -11.10
C PHE A 340 -7.00 -29.19 -11.32
N ASN A 341 -7.25 -29.56 -12.57
CA ASN A 341 -7.49 -30.94 -12.99
C ASN A 341 -6.20 -31.48 -13.62
N ASP A 342 -5.64 -32.50 -12.98
CA ASP A 342 -4.47 -33.27 -13.42
C ASP A 342 -3.23 -32.39 -13.71
N CYS A 343 -3.10 -31.34 -12.89
CA CYS A 343 -2.04 -30.34 -12.97
C CYS A 343 -0.82 -30.71 -12.12
N ILE A 344 0.36 -30.31 -12.60
CA ILE A 344 1.67 -30.61 -11.99
C ILE A 344 2.23 -29.35 -11.35
N PHE A 345 2.70 -29.45 -10.10
CA PHE A 345 3.28 -28.34 -9.33
C PHE A 345 4.71 -28.69 -8.91
N ASP A 346 5.70 -27.97 -9.44
CA ASP A 346 7.11 -28.38 -9.45
C ASP A 346 8.05 -27.23 -9.03
N ASP A 347 8.50 -27.25 -7.77
CA ASP A 347 9.40 -26.23 -7.18
C ASP A 347 8.82 -24.79 -7.16
N ASN A 348 7.49 -24.64 -7.07
CA ASN A 348 6.87 -23.33 -6.81
C ASN A 348 7.14 -22.88 -5.35
N SER A 349 7.21 -21.57 -5.13
CA SER A 349 7.60 -21.00 -3.83
C SER A 349 6.95 -19.65 -3.52
N CYS A 350 7.04 -19.24 -2.26
CA CYS A 350 6.52 -17.98 -1.75
C CYS A 350 7.37 -17.51 -0.56
N HIS A 351 7.41 -16.20 -0.28
CA HIS A 351 8.22 -15.69 0.84
C HIS A 351 7.63 -16.04 2.22
N TYR A 352 6.30 -16.08 2.36
CA TYR A 352 5.62 -16.38 3.62
C TYR A 352 4.94 -17.76 3.54
N GLN A 353 3.76 -17.87 2.91
CA GLN A 353 2.97 -19.11 2.99
C GLN A 353 2.20 -19.50 1.73
N GLY A 354 1.98 -20.82 1.61
CA GLY A 354 1.21 -21.42 0.52
C GLY A 354 2.00 -21.46 -0.79
N LYS A 355 3.05 -22.29 -0.86
CA LYS A 355 3.91 -22.46 -2.07
C LYS A 355 3.11 -22.78 -3.34
N ILE A 356 1.94 -23.41 -3.19
CA ILE A 356 0.94 -23.60 -4.25
C ILE A 356 -0.23 -22.65 -4.01
N SER A 357 -0.95 -22.81 -2.88
CA SER A 357 -2.23 -22.16 -2.60
C SER A 357 -2.23 -21.45 -1.25
N TYR A 358 -2.75 -20.22 -1.24
CA TYR A 358 -3.22 -19.55 -0.03
C TYR A 358 -4.71 -19.23 -0.18
N SER A 359 -5.55 -19.72 0.74
CA SER A 359 -7.02 -19.59 0.67
C SER A 359 -7.62 -19.11 1.99
N LEU A 360 -8.83 -18.56 1.98
CA LEU A 360 -9.49 -17.96 3.15
C LEU A 360 -9.67 -18.95 4.32
N SER A 361 -9.99 -20.20 4.01
CA SER A 361 -9.99 -21.34 4.92
C SER A 361 -9.78 -22.63 4.12
N LYS A 362 -9.53 -23.74 4.81
CA LYS A 362 -9.38 -25.08 4.23
C LYS A 362 -10.68 -25.67 3.65
N LEU A 363 -11.83 -25.05 3.93
CA LEU A 363 -13.12 -25.37 3.29
C LEU A 363 -13.41 -24.45 2.09
N ASP A 364 -12.69 -23.33 1.99
CA ASP A 364 -12.85 -22.33 0.93
C ASP A 364 -11.82 -22.47 -0.20
N GLU A 365 -10.94 -23.48 -0.15
CA GLU A 365 -9.94 -23.77 -1.19
C GLU A 365 -10.58 -24.11 -2.55
N PRO A 366 -9.91 -23.83 -3.68
CA PRO A 366 -10.24 -24.41 -4.98
C PRO A 366 -10.16 -25.94 -5.04
N PHE A 367 -10.75 -26.53 -6.08
CA PHE A 367 -10.66 -27.96 -6.34
C PHE A 367 -9.30 -28.31 -6.95
N PHE A 368 -8.63 -29.34 -6.42
CA PHE A 368 -7.42 -29.93 -7.01
C PHE A 368 -7.61 -31.44 -7.11
N SER A 369 -7.51 -32.04 -8.31
CA SER A 369 -7.76 -33.49 -8.49
C SER A 369 -6.77 -34.36 -7.68
N ASN A 370 -5.53 -33.88 -7.51
CA ASN A 370 -4.44 -34.51 -6.76
C ASN A 370 -4.20 -33.91 -5.36
N ILE A 371 -5.19 -33.28 -4.73
CA ILE A 371 -5.05 -32.60 -3.42
C ILE A 371 -4.37 -33.43 -2.32
N ASN A 372 -4.56 -34.76 -2.31
CA ASN A 372 -3.99 -35.67 -1.31
C ASN A 372 -2.49 -35.93 -1.49
N GLU A 373 -1.95 -35.71 -2.69
CA GLU A 373 -0.51 -35.71 -2.97
C GLU A 373 0.08 -34.35 -2.62
N LEU A 374 -0.52 -33.27 -3.14
CA LEU A 374 0.00 -31.91 -2.96
C LEU A 374 0.05 -31.48 -1.49
N ARG A 375 -0.88 -31.95 -0.64
CA ARG A 375 -0.88 -31.70 0.83
C ARG A 375 0.26 -32.41 1.59
N GLN A 376 1.05 -33.27 0.95
CA GLN A 376 2.26 -33.86 1.54
C GLN A 376 3.48 -32.94 1.41
N ILE A 377 3.40 -31.91 0.55
CA ILE A 377 4.45 -30.92 0.36
C ILE A 377 4.34 -29.86 1.47
N GLU A 378 5.41 -29.71 2.26
CA GLU A 378 5.46 -28.76 3.39
C GLU A 378 5.15 -27.32 2.94
N ASN A 379 4.21 -26.65 3.63
CA ASN A 379 3.74 -25.28 3.33
C ASN A 379 3.24 -25.10 1.88
N ALA A 380 2.75 -26.15 1.21
CA ALA A 380 2.13 -26.01 -0.12
C ALA A 380 0.76 -25.33 -0.07
N PHE A 381 -0.02 -25.63 0.97
CA PHE A 381 -1.30 -25.01 1.28
C PHE A 381 -1.20 -24.27 2.59
N ALA A 382 -1.81 -23.09 2.65
CA ALA A 382 -1.91 -22.29 3.85
C ALA A 382 -3.20 -21.44 3.87
N THR A 383 -3.54 -20.94 5.05
CA THR A 383 -4.69 -20.05 5.28
C THR A 383 -4.27 -18.87 6.17
N PRO A 384 -5.12 -17.84 6.33
CA PRO A 384 -5.04 -16.95 7.49
C PRO A 384 -4.94 -17.74 8.80
N PRO A 385 -4.34 -17.16 9.84
CA PRO A 385 -4.19 -17.85 11.11
C PRO A 385 -5.54 -17.96 11.82
N VAL A 386 -5.86 -19.17 12.25
CA VAL A 386 -7.12 -19.55 12.92
C VAL A 386 -6.90 -19.96 14.37
N ASN A 387 -5.67 -20.33 14.73
CA ASN A 387 -5.30 -20.88 16.03
C ASN A 387 -4.06 -20.18 16.60
N LEU A 388 -3.85 -20.36 17.91
CA LEU A 388 -2.61 -20.00 18.61
C LEU A 388 -1.92 -21.27 19.13
N ARG A 389 -0.59 -21.30 19.11
CA ARG A 389 0.23 -22.34 19.76
C ARG A 389 1.16 -21.71 20.76
N PHE A 390 1.10 -22.13 22.02
CA PHE A 390 2.14 -21.82 23.00
C PHE A 390 3.53 -22.16 22.45
N ILE A 391 4.50 -21.26 22.64
CA ILE A 391 5.92 -21.63 22.49
C ILE A 391 6.27 -22.62 23.61
N SER A 392 7.11 -23.62 23.34
CA SER A 392 7.41 -24.76 24.23
C SER A 392 7.91 -24.42 25.64
N ASN A 393 8.23 -23.15 25.91
CA ASN A 393 8.77 -22.65 27.17
C ASN A 393 7.75 -21.82 27.96
N SER A 394 6.56 -21.54 27.40
CA SER A 394 5.48 -20.82 28.09
C SER A 394 4.65 -21.77 28.95
N LEU A 395 4.15 -21.26 30.08
CA LEU A 395 3.44 -22.06 31.08
C LEU A 395 1.98 -22.29 30.66
N ASN A 396 1.54 -23.56 30.63
CA ASN A 396 0.14 -23.93 30.30
C ASN A 396 -0.89 -23.36 31.30
N SER A 397 -0.47 -23.10 32.53
CA SER A 397 -1.24 -22.40 33.55
C SER A 397 -0.35 -21.41 34.28
N ILE A 398 -0.91 -20.25 34.64
CA ILE A 398 -0.17 -19.18 35.31
C ILE A 398 -0.91 -18.85 36.60
N SER A 399 -0.14 -18.62 37.67
CA SER A 399 -0.70 -18.35 38.99
C SER A 399 -0.13 -17.07 39.56
N LEU A 400 -1.01 -16.15 39.93
CA LEU A 400 -0.73 -14.78 40.37
C LEU A 400 -1.51 -14.47 41.65
N LEU A 401 -1.19 -13.38 42.35
CA LEU A 401 -2.11 -12.75 43.30
C LEU A 401 -3.01 -11.73 42.58
N SER A 402 -4.17 -11.43 43.15
CA SER A 402 -5.10 -10.41 42.60
C SER A 402 -4.38 -9.07 42.41
N GLY A 403 -4.50 -8.42 41.26
CA GLY A 403 -3.84 -7.14 40.99
C GLY A 403 -2.34 -7.18 40.71
N GLU A 404 -1.69 -8.34 40.79
CA GLU A 404 -0.36 -8.52 40.17
C GLU A 404 -0.48 -8.39 38.64
N SER A 405 0.50 -7.74 38.04
CA SER A 405 0.64 -7.69 36.58
C SER A 405 1.21 -9.01 36.06
N LEU A 406 0.68 -9.47 34.93
CA LEU A 406 1.18 -10.59 34.16
C LEU A 406 2.57 -10.26 33.57
N GLN A 407 3.64 -10.57 34.32
CA GLN A 407 5.01 -10.08 34.08
C GLN A 407 5.90 -10.97 33.20
N ASN A 408 5.39 -12.10 32.69
CA ASN A 408 6.19 -13.06 31.91
C ASN A 408 5.66 -13.22 30.48
N ASP A 409 6.58 -13.54 29.57
CA ASP A 409 6.36 -13.63 28.13
C ASP A 409 5.41 -14.77 27.72
N ILE A 410 4.08 -14.58 27.84
CA ILE A 410 3.13 -15.48 27.18
C ILE A 410 3.19 -15.21 25.68
N ASN A 411 4.00 -16.03 25.03
CA ASN A 411 4.29 -15.96 23.61
C ASN A 411 3.56 -17.08 22.87
N PHE A 412 2.88 -16.71 21.79
CA PHE A 412 2.19 -17.65 20.92
C PHE A 412 2.71 -17.57 19.49
N TYR A 413 2.82 -18.72 18.83
CA TYR A 413 2.81 -18.75 17.37
C TYR A 413 1.39 -18.67 16.85
N LEU A 414 1.20 -17.89 15.79
CA LEU A 414 0.00 -17.97 14.94
C LEU A 414 0.05 -19.28 14.12
N ILE A 415 -1.07 -20.01 14.06
CA ILE A 415 -1.23 -21.24 13.26
C ILE A 415 -2.42 -21.17 12.31
N ASP A 416 -2.26 -21.75 11.13
CA ASP A 416 -3.30 -21.87 10.09
C ASP A 416 -4.08 -23.21 10.16
N ASP A 417 -5.05 -23.44 9.24
CA ASP A 417 -5.86 -24.67 9.15
C ASP A 417 -5.05 -25.96 8.84
N TYR A 418 -3.75 -25.81 8.57
CA TYR A 418 -2.82 -26.89 8.24
C TYR A 418 -1.82 -27.18 9.37
N ASN A 419 -1.86 -26.41 10.46
CA ASN A 419 -0.87 -26.38 11.53
C ASN A 419 0.51 -25.81 11.12
N ASN A 420 0.60 -25.13 9.97
CA ASN A 420 1.80 -24.37 9.58
C ASN A 420 1.97 -23.15 10.51
N LEU A 421 3.23 -22.77 10.77
CA LEU A 421 3.53 -21.49 11.42
C LEU A 421 3.23 -20.33 10.46
N TYR A 422 2.31 -19.44 10.84
CA TYR A 422 2.01 -18.24 10.05
C TYR A 422 3.20 -17.27 10.09
N ILE A 423 3.66 -16.81 8.92
CA ILE A 423 4.87 -15.98 8.82
C ILE A 423 4.50 -14.49 8.66
N THR A 424 4.95 -13.64 9.59
CA THR A 424 4.64 -12.20 9.58
C THR A 424 5.74 -11.33 8.96
N LEU A 425 5.34 -10.19 8.40
CA LEU A 425 6.19 -9.16 7.80
C LEU A 425 6.90 -8.34 8.89
N THR A 426 8.09 -8.75 9.35
CA THR A 426 8.72 -8.13 10.55
C THR A 426 10.23 -7.91 10.54
N LYS A 427 10.91 -7.93 9.38
CA LYS A 427 12.35 -7.59 9.35
C LYS A 427 12.66 -6.09 9.29
N ASN A 428 11.73 -5.24 8.86
CA ASN A 428 11.93 -3.78 8.95
C ASN A 428 10.60 -3.00 8.97
N ILE A 429 10.22 -2.44 10.14
CA ILE A 429 8.91 -1.82 10.37
C ILE A 429 8.67 -0.59 9.47
N ASP A 430 9.73 0.15 9.13
CA ASP A 430 9.68 1.44 8.43
C ASP A 430 9.04 1.41 7.02
N TYR A 431 8.75 0.22 6.48
CA TYR A 431 8.26 0.02 5.10
C TYR A 431 6.85 -0.58 4.99
N TYR A 432 6.17 -0.91 6.10
CA TYR A 432 4.93 -1.71 6.06
C TYR A 432 3.63 -0.90 6.06
N SER A 433 2.58 -1.52 5.49
CA SER A 433 1.21 -1.04 5.63
C SER A 433 0.67 -1.45 7.02
N PRO A 434 -0.12 -0.61 7.71
CA PRO A 434 -0.82 -1.02 8.94
C PRO A 434 -1.75 -2.23 8.78
N ILE A 435 -2.07 -2.61 7.54
CA ILE A 435 -2.88 -3.79 7.17
C ILE A 435 -2.12 -5.10 7.45
N ASP A 436 -0.78 -5.08 7.44
CA ASP A 436 0.07 -6.28 7.51
C ASP A 436 0.31 -6.77 8.96
N VAL A 437 -0.17 -6.02 9.95
CA VAL A 437 0.03 -6.29 11.38
C VAL A 437 -1.16 -7.04 11.97
N VAL A 438 -0.92 -8.25 12.47
CA VAL A 438 -1.92 -8.99 13.25
C VAL A 438 -1.99 -8.39 14.65
N PHE A 439 -3.15 -7.84 15.00
CA PHE A 439 -3.47 -7.36 16.34
C PHE A 439 -4.29 -8.39 17.12
N LEU A 440 -4.10 -8.43 18.44
CA LEU A 440 -4.88 -9.23 19.38
C LEU A 440 -5.52 -8.33 20.43
N SER A 441 -6.82 -8.49 20.68
CA SER A 441 -7.45 -8.02 21.92
C SER A 441 -7.39 -9.11 22.99
N ILE A 442 -7.26 -8.68 24.25
CA ILE A 442 -7.42 -9.56 25.42
C ILE A 442 -8.65 -9.10 26.17
N GLU A 443 -9.60 -10.02 26.27
CA GLU A 443 -10.93 -9.83 26.82
C GLU A 443 -11.20 -10.91 27.88
N THR A 444 -12.17 -10.65 28.75
CA THR A 444 -12.59 -11.58 29.80
C THR A 444 -14.03 -11.99 29.56
N ASN A 445 -14.32 -13.29 29.68
CA ASN A 445 -15.66 -13.83 29.48
C ASN A 445 -16.59 -13.65 30.70
N ASP A 446 -16.07 -13.21 31.85
CA ASP A 446 -16.90 -12.59 32.90
C ASP A 446 -16.39 -11.19 33.27
N PRO A 447 -16.80 -10.14 32.54
CA PRO A 447 -16.49 -8.75 32.86
C PRO A 447 -17.32 -8.18 34.04
N SER A 448 -18.26 -8.94 34.60
CA SER A 448 -19.00 -8.54 35.81
C SER A 448 -18.20 -8.87 37.08
N ASN A 449 -17.37 -9.90 37.00
CA ASN A 449 -16.51 -10.38 38.07
C ASN A 449 -15.01 -10.13 37.82
N THR A 450 -14.61 -9.70 36.61
CA THR A 450 -13.21 -9.53 36.24
C THR A 450 -12.88 -8.17 35.65
N ALA A 451 -11.85 -7.53 36.21
CA ALA A 451 -11.22 -6.36 35.62
C ALA A 451 -9.91 -6.71 34.91
N LEU A 452 -9.78 -6.32 33.64
CA LEU A 452 -8.51 -6.24 32.93
C LEU A 452 -8.02 -4.79 32.97
N ILE A 453 -6.89 -4.53 33.64
CA ILE A 453 -6.32 -3.18 33.79
C ILE A 453 -4.97 -3.12 33.08
N GLY A 454 -4.83 -2.21 32.11
CA GLY A 454 -3.62 -2.05 31.30
C GLY A 454 -3.92 -1.96 29.80
N GLN A 455 -2.89 -2.16 28.99
CA GLN A 455 -3.01 -2.21 27.53
C GLN A 455 -3.66 -3.54 27.11
N LYS A 456 -4.89 -3.49 26.57
CA LYS A 456 -5.63 -4.71 26.14
C LYS A 456 -5.37 -5.12 24.69
N LEU A 457 -4.74 -4.25 23.90
CA LEU A 457 -4.41 -4.49 22.49
C LEU A 457 -2.91 -4.73 22.34
N SER A 458 -2.54 -5.82 21.70
CA SER A 458 -1.15 -6.14 21.33
C SER A 458 -1.05 -6.51 19.85
N TYR A 459 0.17 -6.79 19.41
CA TYR A 459 0.49 -7.10 18.02
C TYR A 459 1.55 -8.21 17.94
N CYS A 460 1.58 -8.93 16.83
CA CYS A 460 2.47 -10.07 16.63
C CYS A 460 3.69 -9.68 15.78
N THR A 461 4.89 -10.09 16.21
CA THR A 461 6.15 -9.85 15.48
C THR A 461 6.98 -11.12 15.32
N ASN A 462 7.60 -11.31 14.16
CA ASN A 462 8.41 -12.49 13.84
C ASN A 462 7.70 -13.81 14.15
N ASN A 463 6.43 -13.89 13.74
CA ASN A 463 5.49 -14.99 13.94
C ASN A 463 5.06 -15.17 15.41
N ILE A 464 5.56 -14.35 16.34
CA ILE A 464 5.33 -14.44 17.78
C ILE A 464 4.38 -13.32 18.22
N CYS A 465 3.22 -13.69 18.76
CA CYS A 465 2.33 -12.79 19.45
C CYS A 465 2.73 -12.69 20.91
N HIS A 466 2.99 -11.47 21.38
CA HIS A 466 3.28 -11.17 22.78
C HIS A 466 2.00 -10.71 23.49
N ILE A 467 1.67 -11.32 24.63
CA ILE A 467 0.67 -10.74 25.53
C ILE A 467 1.28 -9.49 26.22
N PRO A 468 0.58 -8.34 26.23
CA PRO A 468 1.04 -7.14 26.90
C PRO A 468 0.85 -7.27 28.43
N PRO A 469 1.60 -6.52 29.25
CA PRO A 469 1.45 -6.57 30.70
C PRO A 469 0.09 -6.01 31.14
N ILE A 470 -0.80 -6.92 31.55
CA ILE A 470 -2.14 -6.64 32.08
C ILE A 470 -2.20 -7.06 33.56
N LYS A 471 -2.87 -6.29 34.42
CA LYS A 471 -3.28 -6.70 35.77
C LYS A 471 -4.69 -7.29 35.74
N MET A 472 -4.94 -8.28 36.58
CA MET A 472 -6.24 -8.98 36.65
C MET A 472 -6.74 -9.16 38.10
N GLU A 473 -8.05 -9.05 38.27
CA GLU A 473 -8.83 -9.29 39.49
C GLU A 473 -10.07 -10.07 39.04
N ILE A 474 -10.51 -11.15 39.71
CA ILE A 474 -11.41 -12.19 39.11
C ILE A 474 -12.48 -12.75 40.07
N ASN A 475 -13.61 -13.18 39.50
CA ASN A 475 -14.45 -14.31 39.93
C ASN A 475 -14.90 -15.11 38.67
N LYS A 476 -15.48 -16.32 38.85
CA LYS A 476 -15.55 -17.44 37.88
C LYS A 476 -16.15 -17.21 36.47
N PHE A 477 -15.79 -18.13 35.55
CA PHE A 477 -16.02 -18.08 34.10
C PHE A 477 -16.65 -19.33 33.48
N ASP A 478 -17.41 -19.12 32.41
CA ASP A 478 -17.73 -20.00 31.26
C ASP A 478 -18.22 -19.02 30.15
N GLU A 479 -17.97 -19.04 28.83
CA GLU A 479 -17.07 -19.70 27.84
C GLU A 479 -17.13 -18.75 26.58
N VAL A 480 -16.30 -18.72 25.52
CA VAL A 480 -15.17 -19.50 24.97
C VAL A 480 -14.16 -18.50 24.34
N LEU A 481 -12.85 -18.77 24.41
CA LEU A 481 -11.75 -18.07 23.70
C LEU A 481 -10.56 -19.05 23.54
N PHE A 482 -9.36 -18.60 23.16
CA PHE A 482 -8.15 -19.40 23.43
C PHE A 482 -7.88 -19.39 24.94
N ASN A 483 -8.51 -20.31 25.65
CA ASN A 483 -8.50 -20.37 27.11
C ASN A 483 -7.16 -20.87 27.63
N PHE A 484 -6.59 -20.17 28.61
CA PHE A 484 -5.48 -20.65 29.44
C PHE A 484 -5.83 -20.50 30.92
N ASP A 485 -5.43 -21.47 31.75
CA ASP A 485 -5.83 -21.50 33.16
C ASP A 485 -5.04 -20.46 33.97
N LEU A 486 -5.67 -19.32 34.23
CA LEU A 486 -5.16 -18.30 35.14
C LEU A 486 -5.70 -18.52 36.55
N ILE A 487 -4.82 -18.99 37.46
CA ILE A 487 -5.15 -19.31 38.84
C ILE A 487 -4.79 -18.13 39.74
N ILE A 488 -5.73 -17.22 39.97
CA ILE A 488 -5.55 -16.18 40.99
C ILE A 488 -5.60 -16.81 42.39
N ASN A 489 -4.48 -16.73 43.09
CA ASN A 489 -4.35 -17.15 44.48
C ASN A 489 -5.02 -16.16 45.43
N PRO A 490 -5.59 -16.63 46.56
CA PRO A 490 -6.12 -15.75 47.59
C PRO A 490 -5.03 -14.86 48.18
N CYS A 491 -5.41 -13.66 48.60
CA CYS A 491 -4.50 -12.74 49.28
C CYS A 491 -3.90 -13.38 50.55
N ASN A 492 -2.58 -13.31 50.71
CA ASN A 492 -1.98 -13.56 52.01
C ASN A 492 -2.01 -12.27 52.83
N ASP A 493 -3.11 -12.05 53.56
CA ASP A 493 -3.35 -10.87 54.40
C ASP A 493 -2.28 -10.64 55.50
N SER A 494 -1.38 -11.61 55.74
CA SER A 494 -0.22 -11.41 56.64
C SER A 494 0.97 -10.69 55.99
N LYS A 495 0.96 -10.51 54.67
CA LYS A 495 2.05 -9.90 53.88
C LYS A 495 1.56 -8.83 52.89
N TYR A 496 0.34 -8.93 52.38
CA TYR A 496 -0.23 -8.04 51.36
C TYR A 496 -1.45 -7.30 51.91
N ILE A 497 -1.69 -6.09 51.41
CA ILE A 497 -2.93 -5.35 51.66
C ILE A 497 -3.93 -5.71 50.56
N ASN A 498 -5.16 -6.03 50.96
CA ASN A 498 -6.26 -6.47 50.08
C ASN A 498 -7.32 -5.36 49.96
N ASN A 499 -7.18 -4.48 48.96
CA ASN A 499 -8.02 -3.29 48.83
C ASN A 499 -8.23 -2.84 47.38
N ASP A 500 -9.31 -2.10 47.12
CA ASP A 500 -9.47 -1.38 45.84
C ASP A 500 -8.50 -0.20 45.81
N ILE A 501 -7.58 -0.22 44.85
CA ILE A 501 -6.52 0.78 44.67
C ILE A 501 -6.58 1.52 43.34
N GLU A 502 -7.48 1.12 42.44
CA GLU A 502 -7.70 1.78 41.15
C GLU A 502 -9.12 2.40 41.06
N ASN A 503 -9.97 2.18 42.08
CA ASN A 503 -11.35 2.67 42.26
C ASN A 503 -12.35 2.12 41.24
N ILE A 504 -12.27 0.82 40.96
CA ILE A 504 -13.10 0.14 39.95
C ILE A 504 -14.05 -0.92 40.52
N GLY A 505 -14.12 -1.08 41.85
CA GLY A 505 -15.02 -2.01 42.54
C GLY A 505 -14.41 -3.38 42.85
N PHE A 506 -13.17 -3.63 42.41
CA PHE A 506 -12.42 -4.87 42.63
C PHE A 506 -11.28 -4.65 43.64
N LYS A 507 -10.72 -5.74 44.18
CA LYS A 507 -9.65 -5.66 45.21
C LYS A 507 -8.37 -6.35 44.76
N SER A 508 -7.28 -5.59 44.86
CA SER A 508 -5.93 -6.02 44.55
C SER A 508 -5.16 -6.37 45.82
N CYS A 509 -4.27 -7.35 45.68
CA CYS A 509 -3.24 -7.73 46.63
C CYS A 509 -1.93 -7.01 46.27
N TYR A 510 -1.47 -6.12 47.14
CA TYR A 510 -0.23 -5.37 46.90
C TYR A 510 0.58 -5.22 48.18
N LEU A 511 1.90 -5.09 48.01
CA LEU A 511 2.77 -4.55 49.05
C LEU A 511 2.62 -3.02 49.03
N PRO A 512 2.53 -2.34 50.20
CA PRO A 512 2.44 -0.88 50.25
C PRO A 512 3.73 -0.25 49.72
N GLU A 513 3.68 0.21 48.47
CA GLU A 513 4.76 0.95 47.80
C GLU A 513 4.36 2.43 47.63
N CYS A 514 5.35 3.31 47.81
CA CYS A 514 5.19 4.75 47.72
C CYS A 514 6.21 5.30 46.72
N ILE A 515 5.72 5.97 45.69
CA ILE A 515 6.53 6.58 44.62
C ILE A 515 6.13 8.06 44.51
N PRO A 516 6.98 9.02 44.94
CA PRO A 516 8.29 8.83 45.55
C PRO A 516 8.25 8.17 46.94
N ASN A 517 9.38 7.59 47.34
CA ASN A 517 9.54 6.90 48.62
C ASN A 517 9.42 7.86 49.82
N CYS A 518 9.00 7.36 50.98
CA CYS A 518 8.57 8.12 52.16
C CYS A 518 9.70 8.84 52.95
N ASN A 519 10.88 9.05 52.37
CA ASN A 519 12.09 9.58 53.02
C ASN A 519 12.43 8.93 54.37
N SER A 520 11.91 9.47 55.48
CA SER A 520 12.14 8.97 56.84
C SER A 520 10.95 8.22 57.44
N GLY A 521 9.78 8.26 56.79
CA GLY A 521 8.56 7.57 57.22
C GLY A 521 8.44 6.16 56.63
N VAL A 522 7.35 5.47 57.00
CA VAL A 522 7.04 4.12 56.51
C VAL A 522 5.87 4.18 55.54
N CYS A 523 5.97 3.56 54.37
CA CYS A 523 4.83 3.40 53.47
C CYS A 523 3.82 2.41 54.09
N VAL A 524 2.61 2.87 54.40
CA VAL A 524 1.57 2.08 55.06
C VAL A 524 0.40 1.73 54.13
N ASN A 525 0.28 2.43 53.00
CA ASN A 525 -0.64 2.13 51.91
C ASN A 525 -0.05 2.72 50.61
N LYS A 526 -0.58 2.36 49.43
CA LYS A 526 -0.13 2.85 48.11
C LYS A 526 -0.07 4.39 48.09
N ASN A 527 1.13 4.95 48.02
CA ASN A 527 1.41 6.39 48.14
C ASN A 527 0.90 7.08 49.43
N VAL A 528 0.81 6.36 50.56
CA VAL A 528 0.49 6.93 51.89
C VAL A 528 1.60 6.59 52.88
N CYS A 529 2.30 7.63 53.34
CA CYS A 529 3.39 7.51 54.31
C CYS A 529 2.93 7.81 55.74
N ASP A 530 3.28 6.94 56.69
CA ASP A 530 3.23 7.25 58.12
C ASP A 530 4.48 8.03 58.54
N CYS A 531 4.27 9.31 58.84
CA CYS A 531 5.31 10.23 59.31
C CYS A 531 5.35 10.36 60.84
N SER A 532 4.48 9.68 61.59
CA SER A 532 4.25 9.89 63.04
C SER A 532 5.48 9.68 63.92
N LYS A 533 6.48 8.93 63.42
CA LYS A 533 7.76 8.61 64.09
C LYS A 533 8.91 9.51 63.63
N THR A 534 8.65 10.54 62.83
CA THR A 534 9.65 11.39 62.19
C THR A 534 9.55 12.84 62.65
N SER A 535 10.61 13.63 62.44
CA SER A 535 10.59 15.09 62.62
C SER A 535 9.94 15.85 61.44
N PHE A 536 9.26 15.13 60.54
CA PHE A 536 8.73 15.65 59.28
C PHE A 536 7.22 15.41 59.17
N LYS A 537 6.58 16.17 58.29
CA LYS A 537 5.16 16.06 57.92
C LYS A 537 5.02 16.05 56.39
N GLY A 538 3.79 16.19 55.92
CA GLY A 538 3.47 16.16 54.48
C GLY A 538 3.30 14.74 53.95
N PRO A 539 2.76 14.57 52.73
CA PRO A 539 2.39 13.26 52.18
C PRO A 539 3.56 12.28 52.01
N PHE A 540 4.80 12.77 51.93
CA PHE A 540 6.02 11.98 51.74
C PHE A 540 7.03 12.13 52.89
N CYS A 541 6.58 12.59 54.07
CA CYS A 541 7.41 12.80 55.27
C CYS A 541 8.68 13.62 54.99
N ASN A 542 8.53 14.71 54.25
CA ASN A 542 9.61 15.55 53.73
C ASN A 542 9.44 17.05 54.04
N GLU A 543 8.29 17.48 54.57
CA GLU A 543 8.07 18.85 55.02
C GLU A 543 8.57 19.04 56.46
N TYR A 544 9.31 20.12 56.73
CA TYR A 544 9.61 20.53 58.10
C TYR A 544 8.39 21.20 58.77
N TYR A 545 8.35 21.19 60.10
CA TYR A 545 7.42 22.03 60.86
C TYR A 545 7.70 23.52 60.62
N LYS A 546 6.65 24.33 60.41
CA LYS A 546 6.79 25.77 60.13
C LYS A 546 7.30 26.48 61.39
N LEU A 547 8.52 27.01 61.32
CA LEU A 547 9.12 27.81 62.38
C LEU A 547 8.29 29.09 62.61
N ASN A 548 8.03 29.42 63.88
CA ASN A 548 7.32 30.65 64.22
C ASN A 548 8.24 31.87 64.05
N ARG A 549 7.77 32.83 63.25
CA ARG A 549 8.50 34.06 62.92
C ARG A 549 8.55 35.01 64.12
N HIS A 550 9.76 35.41 64.55
CA HIS A 550 9.94 36.34 65.67
C HIS A 550 9.74 37.80 65.23
N HIS A 551 8.48 38.27 65.24
CA HIS A 551 8.08 39.62 64.79
C HIS A 551 8.92 40.80 65.34
N ILE A 552 9.55 40.68 66.51
CA ILE A 552 10.45 41.70 67.07
C ILE A 552 11.64 41.96 66.14
N ILE A 553 12.20 40.91 65.53
CA ILE A 553 13.35 41.00 64.63
C ILE A 553 12.94 41.69 63.31
N ASP A 554 11.75 41.40 62.79
CA ASP A 554 11.19 42.08 61.61
C ASP A 554 10.99 43.58 61.84
N ILE A 555 10.57 43.98 63.04
CA ILE A 555 10.40 45.40 63.40
C ILE A 555 11.76 46.12 63.45
N ILE A 556 12.79 45.47 64.00
CA ILE A 556 14.15 46.02 64.03
C ILE A 556 14.68 46.23 62.60
N PHE A 557 14.56 45.23 61.73
CA PHE A 557 14.99 45.36 60.33
C PHE A 557 14.19 46.42 59.56
N LYS A 558 12.88 46.58 59.82
CA LYS A 558 12.08 47.68 59.23
C LYS A 558 12.59 49.07 59.60
N ILE A 559 12.92 49.29 60.87
CA ILE A 559 13.47 50.56 61.35
C ILE A 559 14.81 50.86 60.67
N ILE A 560 15.71 49.87 60.64
CA ILE A 560 17.02 50.00 60.00
C ILE A 560 16.88 50.29 58.50
N GLY A 561 16.14 49.47 57.74
CA GLY A 561 15.96 49.64 56.29
C GLY A 561 15.36 51.00 55.90
N CYS A 562 14.32 51.45 56.61
CA CYS A 562 13.72 52.78 56.36
C CYS A 562 14.72 53.93 56.64
N SER A 563 15.50 53.85 57.72
CA SER A 563 16.50 54.89 58.03
C SER A 563 17.62 54.98 56.97
N LEU A 564 18.09 53.83 56.47
CA LEU A 564 19.11 53.76 55.41
C LEU A 564 18.59 54.34 54.08
N ILE A 565 17.34 54.04 53.71
CA ILE A 565 16.70 54.60 52.50
C ILE A 565 16.66 56.13 52.55
N ILE A 566 16.28 56.72 53.70
CA ILE A 566 16.24 58.18 53.86
C ILE A 566 17.64 58.78 53.70
N ILE A 567 18.66 58.17 54.32
CA ILE A 567 20.06 58.62 54.20
C ILE A 567 20.56 58.53 52.74
N LEU A 568 20.28 57.43 52.04
CA LEU A 568 20.66 57.24 50.64
C LEU A 568 19.99 58.28 49.72
N ILE A 569 18.71 58.61 49.94
CA ILE A 569 18.01 59.65 49.18
C ILE A 569 18.63 61.03 49.41
N ILE A 570 18.99 61.37 50.65
CA ILE A 570 19.68 62.63 50.98
C ILE A 570 21.06 62.69 50.30
N ILE A 571 21.82 61.59 50.28
CA ILE A 571 23.13 61.52 49.61
C ILE A 571 22.97 61.69 48.08
N MET A 572 22.01 61.00 47.45
CA MET A 572 21.73 61.16 46.01
C MET A 572 21.32 62.59 45.66
N ALA A 573 20.44 63.22 46.47
CA ALA A 573 20.05 64.61 46.28
C ALA A 573 21.24 65.58 46.43
N GLY A 574 22.10 65.36 47.44
CA GLY A 574 23.33 66.11 47.63
C GLY A 574 24.29 66.00 46.45
N LEU A 575 24.50 64.80 45.91
CA LEU A 575 25.33 64.58 44.73
C LEU A 575 24.76 65.26 43.48
N ILE A 576 23.44 65.24 43.28
CA ILE A 576 22.79 65.94 42.16
C ILE A 576 23.01 67.46 42.26
N LEU A 577 22.89 68.04 43.46
CA LEU A 577 23.10 69.47 43.70
C LEU A 577 24.58 69.87 43.59
N CYS A 578 25.51 69.04 44.07
CA CYS A 578 26.96 69.28 44.02
C CYS A 578 27.63 68.78 42.73
N ARG A 579 26.86 68.36 41.72
CA ARG A 579 27.36 67.74 40.46
C ARG A 579 28.36 68.61 39.69
N GLU A 580 28.32 69.93 39.86
CA GLU A 580 29.22 70.85 39.15
C GLU A 580 30.61 70.98 39.79
N ASP A 581 30.79 70.50 41.02
CA ASP A 581 32.08 70.55 41.74
C ASP A 581 33.16 69.74 41.02
N LEU A 582 34.40 70.25 41.01
CA LEU A 582 35.56 69.57 40.43
C LEU A 582 35.83 68.22 41.11
N VAL A 583 35.58 68.08 42.41
CA VAL A 583 35.73 66.81 43.14
C VAL A 583 34.79 65.76 42.55
N PHE A 584 33.50 66.06 42.43
CA PHE A 584 32.50 65.12 41.89
C PHE A 584 32.54 64.95 40.37
N LYS A 585 33.21 65.86 39.63
CA LYS A 585 33.57 65.66 38.21
C LYS A 585 34.79 64.75 38.02
N SER A 586 35.70 64.68 38.99
CA SER A 586 36.87 63.78 38.94
C SER A 586 36.51 62.33 39.28
N ALA A 587 35.53 62.12 40.16
CA ALA A 587 34.89 60.83 40.36
C ALA A 587 33.93 60.53 39.19
N SER A 588 33.71 59.26 38.86
CA SER A 588 32.69 58.89 37.86
C SER A 588 31.29 59.05 38.45
N TYR A 589 30.72 60.25 38.28
CA TYR A 589 29.39 60.62 38.77
C TYR A 589 28.30 59.58 38.40
N SER A 590 28.34 59.04 37.18
CA SER A 590 27.39 58.02 36.72
C SER A 590 27.54 56.71 37.51
N LEU A 591 28.77 56.26 37.77
CA LEU A 591 29.04 55.04 38.53
C LEU A 591 28.60 55.18 39.99
N LEU A 592 28.85 56.34 40.61
CA LEU A 592 28.46 56.60 41.99
C LEU A 592 26.94 56.57 42.20
N ASN A 593 26.17 57.09 41.23
CA ASN A 593 24.71 57.00 41.26
C ASN A 593 24.19 55.57 41.03
N ILE A 594 24.85 54.76 40.20
CA ILE A 594 24.51 53.33 40.02
C ILE A 594 24.73 52.55 41.32
N ILE A 595 25.85 52.78 42.02
CA ILE A 595 26.13 52.17 43.33
C ILE A 595 25.06 52.54 44.36
N LEU A 596 24.68 53.83 44.43
CA LEU A 596 23.63 54.29 45.36
C LEU A 596 22.24 53.73 45.02
N LEU A 597 21.93 53.55 43.73
CA LEU A 597 20.70 52.88 43.29
C LEU A 597 20.69 51.40 43.69
N GLY A 598 21.80 50.68 43.53
CA GLY A 598 21.95 49.29 44.00
C GLY A 598 21.77 49.17 45.52
N LEU A 599 22.37 50.09 46.30
CA LEU A 599 22.19 50.15 47.75
C LEU A 599 20.74 50.47 48.15
N LEU A 600 20.03 51.33 47.41
CA LEU A 600 18.62 51.62 47.61
C LEU A 600 17.74 50.37 47.37
N LEU A 601 17.99 49.66 46.27
CA LEU A 601 17.31 48.40 45.93
C LEU A 601 17.58 47.31 46.99
N ASN A 602 18.79 47.24 47.53
CA ASN A 602 19.13 46.34 48.64
C ASN A 602 18.33 46.65 49.91
N CYS A 603 18.22 47.92 50.28
CA CYS A 603 17.42 48.32 51.44
C CYS A 603 15.91 48.05 51.22
N LEU A 604 15.40 48.21 50.00
CA LEU A 604 14.03 47.84 49.64
C LEU A 604 13.81 46.32 49.71
N TYR A 605 14.77 45.51 49.24
CA TYR A 605 14.73 44.05 49.35
C TYR A 605 14.68 43.59 50.82
N LEU A 606 15.53 44.16 51.67
CA LEU A 606 15.54 43.90 53.11
C LEU A 606 14.19 44.28 53.76
N LEU A 607 13.52 45.36 53.33
CA LEU A 607 12.17 45.67 53.77
C LEU A 607 11.14 44.65 53.28
N VAL A 608 11.20 44.21 52.02
CA VAL A 608 10.25 43.22 51.46
C VAL A 608 10.33 41.89 52.19
N LEU A 609 11.54 41.39 52.49
CA LEU A 609 11.76 40.20 53.31
C LEU A 609 11.08 40.26 54.68
N THR A 610 10.82 41.44 55.23
CA THR A 610 10.17 41.62 56.55
C THR A 610 8.62 41.67 56.49
N TYR A 611 8.00 41.46 55.33
CA TYR A 611 6.56 41.26 55.20
C TYR A 611 6.19 39.77 55.21
N ASP A 612 4.94 39.44 55.52
CA ASP A 612 4.44 38.07 55.45
C ASP A 612 4.18 37.64 54.01
N GLU A 613 4.71 36.48 53.65
CA GLU A 613 4.70 35.81 52.33
C GLU A 613 3.28 35.55 51.76
N ASN A 614 2.23 35.73 52.56
CA ASN A 614 0.83 35.37 52.27
C ASN A 614 0.17 36.14 51.11
N LYS A 615 0.94 36.83 50.24
CA LYS A 615 0.48 37.54 49.05
C LYS A 615 1.47 37.33 47.91
N VAL A 616 1.05 36.61 46.86
CA VAL A 616 1.82 36.32 45.63
C VAL A 616 2.54 37.56 45.05
N LYS A 617 1.93 38.75 45.16
CA LYS A 617 2.54 40.02 44.73
C LYS A 617 3.84 40.36 45.46
N MET A 618 3.99 40.00 46.74
CA MET A 618 5.23 40.22 47.49
C MET A 618 6.32 39.25 47.04
N CYS A 619 6.02 37.96 46.87
CA CYS A 619 6.99 36.97 46.38
C CYS A 619 7.52 37.30 44.97
N ILE A 620 6.66 37.81 44.09
CA ILE A 620 7.08 38.32 42.77
C ILE A 620 8.02 39.52 42.92
N PHE A 621 7.70 40.45 43.83
CA PHE A 621 8.50 41.66 44.05
C PHE A 621 9.85 41.36 44.74
N GLU A 622 9.87 40.40 45.66
CA GLU A 622 11.07 39.83 46.28
C GLU A 622 11.99 39.18 45.24
N TYR A 623 11.44 38.30 44.38
CA TYR A 623 12.18 37.67 43.28
C TYR A 623 12.78 38.69 42.31
N LEU A 624 11.99 39.71 41.91
CA LEU A 624 12.47 40.79 41.06
C LEU A 624 13.60 41.60 41.71
N LEU A 625 13.47 41.95 43.00
CA LEU A 625 14.51 42.68 43.72
C LEU A 625 15.77 41.84 43.93
N HIS A 626 15.65 40.55 44.23
CA HIS A 626 16.78 39.61 44.34
C HIS A 626 17.55 39.48 43.02
N HIS A 627 16.85 39.36 41.88
CA HIS A 627 17.51 39.29 40.58
C HIS A 627 18.11 40.62 40.11
N LEU A 628 17.50 41.76 40.45
CA LEU A 628 18.11 43.07 40.22
C LEU A 628 19.35 43.27 41.08
N LEU A 629 19.36 42.78 42.33
CA LEU A 629 20.52 42.78 43.23
C LEU A 629 21.74 42.02 42.70
N TRP A 630 21.52 40.98 41.89
CA TRP A 630 22.59 40.19 41.26
C TRP A 630 23.09 40.80 39.92
N ALA A 631 22.47 41.88 39.44
CA ALA A 631 22.79 42.52 38.17
C ALA A 631 23.57 43.84 38.31
N TYR A 632 23.91 44.24 39.53
CA TYR A 632 24.66 45.46 39.89
C TYR A 632 25.87 45.16 40.77
#